data_AF-A0A2P7TV21-F1
#
_entry.id   AF-A0A2P7TV21-F1
#
_cell.length_a   1.000
_cell.length_b   1.000
_cell.length_c   1.000
_cell.angle_alpha   90.00
_cell.angle_beta   90.00
_cell.angle_gamma   90.00
#
_symmetry.space_group_name_H-M   'P 1'
#
loop_
_entity.id
_entity.type
_entity.pdbx_description
1 polymer ?
#
loop_
_entity_poly.entity_id
_entity_poly.type
_entity_poly.pdbx_seq_one_letter_code
_entity_poly.pdbx_strand_id
1 'polypeptide(L)'
;NTWYLFQPSATGEYGITTCTAACNTAVWVYDYCEGLDWDDTQEGAIGYENDGCPNGTGQNAILYLNLQAGNTYYIRIGDDGTACEGIPIAWSVLYIGPITGCMDPTACNFEPMATVHVPSECLYSPNPNCPAGPDLIVVQSEIVSSMYTQNKSNTSNCYVNEGCMAGYGTRRILRFTTHIKNIGNQDYYIGSPPASQTAQDPQWEWDNCHQHWHYEGYAEYVLYDVNGVELPVGFKNGFCVLDLECSGGGTAKFSCSNQGITAGCGDIYSHSLNCQWIDITSVPSGIYTLVVRVNWDHSPDKLGRHELNYSNNWAQVCIQITQGASSASVSVVSGCTPYTDCLGEIYGAAQPDCSGICNGPYKVGDTNLNYQYDDLDPEGYLNGIIDGTLEYGTCKDANQDNLLSITDAILVNACVRELDELPHPGAEWRDFCDLATFNIVNTNDTAWFSLGAANAGEQYVDIYLKNPLTHVLGYQLQMSGAQFSNAQNLVPDAGYEIDVRHNEAGLIIGFSPNESIIPRYLVPTPVLRVYYSQVTGSEICLESVMTAVNNNYEEVVGIVTDNCRTPYHTIQVKLWLQGAYNAALNMMQTTLSANGWLPAAQPFNTAPWNYNGTETVGSPANIMPDITDWVLIELRHATNPAVIAEQRAAFVRNDGYLVDVNGNEGVNITQADPNQNYLLVVRARNHMAVVSNVFFTPANQPLIDLTQPANLFLGNFTLAEIDTDSNGQPVFGLLSGDYNADGIISVADFNRYISQPSQINGYYFTDSNLDGQVSIQDFNYFAANVGKIGMTMIRY
;
A
#
# COMPACT_ATOMS: atom_id res chain seq x y z
N ASN A 1 9.33 30.89 -31.82
CA ASN A 1 9.33 31.38 -30.42
C ASN A 1 10.51 32.30 -30.07
N THR A 2 10.25 33.51 -29.56
CA THR A 2 11.24 34.50 -29.09
C THR A 2 10.72 35.21 -27.84
N TRP A 3 11.61 35.47 -26.88
CA TRP A 3 11.30 36.05 -25.57
C TRP A 3 11.80 37.49 -25.45
N TYR A 4 11.01 38.32 -24.77
CA TYR A 4 11.28 39.73 -24.54
C TYR A 4 10.99 40.11 -23.10
N LEU A 5 11.77 41.05 -22.57
CA LEU A 5 11.51 41.71 -21.30
C LEU A 5 10.82 43.05 -21.58
N PHE A 6 9.71 43.28 -20.92
CA PHE A 6 8.96 44.52 -21.03
C PHE A 6 8.65 45.10 -19.65
N GLN A 7 8.98 46.38 -19.47
CA GLN A 7 8.61 47.16 -18.29
C GLN A 7 7.74 48.33 -18.76
N PRO A 8 6.42 48.30 -18.51
CA PRO A 8 5.54 49.40 -18.88
C PRO A 8 5.93 50.68 -18.12
N SER A 9 5.93 51.80 -18.84
CA SER A 9 6.23 53.12 -18.29
C SER A 9 5.04 53.79 -17.60
N ALA A 10 3.82 53.28 -17.81
CA ALA A 10 2.58 53.76 -17.21
C ALA A 10 1.66 52.56 -16.91
N THR A 11 0.82 52.68 -15.88
CA THR A 11 -0.19 51.64 -15.59
C THR A 11 -1.41 51.89 -16.47
N GLY A 12 -1.86 50.86 -17.18
CA GLY A 12 -3.04 50.91 -18.01
C GLY A 12 -3.14 49.72 -18.95
N GLU A 13 -3.96 49.87 -19.98
CA GLU A 13 -4.20 48.82 -20.97
C GLU A 13 -3.13 48.85 -22.07
N TYR A 14 -2.62 47.66 -22.40
CA TYR A 14 -1.65 47.44 -23.45
C TYR A 14 -2.17 46.42 -24.46
N GLY A 15 -2.00 46.72 -25.75
CA GLY A 15 -2.24 45.78 -26.84
C GLY A 15 -0.92 45.22 -27.36
N ILE A 16 -0.72 43.91 -27.26
CA ILE A 16 0.42 43.20 -27.84
C ILE A 16 -0.07 42.47 -29.07
N THR A 17 0.44 42.84 -30.24
CA THR A 17 -0.13 42.38 -31.52
C THR A 17 0.92 41.84 -32.46
N THR A 18 0.55 40.76 -33.14
CA THR A 18 1.26 40.15 -34.27
C THR A 18 0.43 40.24 -35.56
N CYS A 19 -0.61 41.08 -35.63
CA CYS A 19 -1.54 41.16 -36.77
C CYS A 19 -0.89 41.48 -38.14
N THR A 20 0.38 41.85 -38.17
CA THR A 20 1.15 42.08 -39.39
C THR A 20 2.04 40.89 -39.79
N ALA A 21 2.04 39.81 -39.01
CA ALA A 21 2.80 38.60 -39.30
C ALA A 21 2.18 37.83 -40.49
N ALA A 22 3.01 37.04 -41.16
CA ALA A 22 2.64 36.34 -42.40
C ALA A 22 2.30 34.85 -42.20
N CYS A 23 2.21 34.41 -40.96
CA CYS A 23 2.07 33.02 -40.52
C CYS A 23 1.31 32.99 -39.19
N ASN A 24 0.90 31.81 -38.70
CA ASN A 24 0.08 31.75 -37.49
C ASN A 24 0.89 32.04 -36.25
N THR A 25 0.40 32.91 -35.37
CA THR A 25 1.16 33.42 -34.23
C THR A 25 0.36 33.42 -32.96
N ALA A 26 1.04 33.27 -31.83
CA ALA A 26 0.49 33.44 -30.51
C ALA A 26 1.37 34.35 -29.64
N VAL A 27 0.72 34.97 -28.66
CA VAL A 27 1.32 35.88 -27.67
C VAL A 27 1.07 35.31 -26.29
N TRP A 28 2.13 35.20 -25.49
CA TRP A 28 2.03 34.88 -24.07
C TRP A 28 2.71 35.97 -23.25
N VAL A 29 2.13 36.29 -22.09
CA VAL A 29 2.72 37.21 -21.13
C VAL A 29 2.80 36.53 -19.77
N TYR A 30 3.95 36.64 -19.12
CA TYR A 30 4.23 36.11 -17.80
C TYR A 30 4.75 37.23 -16.89
N ASP A 31 4.53 37.13 -15.60
CA ASP A 31 5.09 38.00 -14.56
C ASP A 31 6.22 37.34 -13.76
N TYR A 32 6.60 36.10 -14.12
CA TYR A 32 7.74 35.36 -13.59
C TYR A 32 8.52 34.64 -14.70
N CYS A 33 9.74 34.21 -14.41
CA CYS A 33 10.54 33.38 -15.32
C CYS A 33 11.33 32.25 -14.64
N GLU A 34 11.48 32.31 -13.32
CA GLU A 34 12.13 31.24 -12.56
C GLU A 34 11.11 30.13 -12.30
N GLY A 35 11.43 28.89 -12.67
CA GLY A 35 10.52 27.75 -12.53
C GLY A 35 9.42 27.67 -13.59
N LEU A 36 9.40 28.57 -14.58
CA LEU A 36 8.40 28.57 -15.64
C LEU A 36 8.58 27.36 -16.58
N ASP A 37 7.66 26.40 -16.51
CA ASP A 37 7.47 25.38 -17.54
C ASP A 37 6.56 25.97 -18.64
N TRP A 38 7.05 26.00 -19.88
CA TRP A 38 6.37 26.69 -20.96
C TRP A 38 6.27 25.79 -22.19
N ASP A 39 5.05 25.71 -22.72
CA ASP A 39 4.74 25.06 -23.99
C ASP A 39 3.79 25.96 -24.80
N ASP A 40 3.24 25.48 -25.91
CA ASP A 40 2.34 26.27 -26.76
C ASP A 40 0.90 26.41 -26.23
N THR A 41 0.63 25.95 -25.00
CA THR A 41 -0.65 26.17 -24.31
C THR A 41 -0.65 27.49 -23.52
N GLN A 42 -1.79 27.84 -22.92
CA GLN A 42 -1.92 29.06 -22.09
C GLN A 42 -1.44 28.87 -20.64
N GLU A 43 -1.01 27.66 -20.25
CA GLU A 43 -0.62 27.33 -18.88
C GLU A 43 0.54 28.21 -18.39
N GLY A 44 0.45 28.66 -17.13
CA GLY A 44 1.43 29.56 -16.49
C GLY A 44 1.44 31.00 -17.00
N ALA A 45 0.80 31.32 -18.12
CA ALA A 45 0.73 32.68 -18.64
C ALA A 45 -0.33 33.52 -17.90
N ILE A 46 -0.01 34.77 -17.58
CA ILE A 46 -1.00 35.73 -17.06
C ILE A 46 -1.89 36.30 -18.15
N GLY A 47 -1.48 36.19 -19.41
CA GLY A 47 -2.29 36.51 -20.59
C GLY A 47 -1.83 35.73 -21.81
N TYR A 48 -2.79 35.27 -22.60
CA TYR A 48 -2.57 34.44 -23.78
C TYR A 48 -3.57 34.80 -24.88
N GLU A 49 -3.12 34.84 -26.13
CA GLU A 49 -3.99 34.96 -27.29
C GLU A 49 -3.31 34.36 -28.52
N ASN A 50 -4.07 33.68 -29.38
CA ASN A 50 -3.61 33.14 -30.66
C ASN A 50 -4.45 33.64 -31.86
N ASP A 51 -5.48 34.46 -31.63
CA ASP A 51 -6.34 35.07 -32.65
C ASP A 51 -6.72 36.55 -32.32
N GLY A 52 -7.76 37.10 -32.95
CA GLY A 52 -8.34 38.41 -32.62
C GLY A 52 -8.07 39.54 -33.62
N CYS A 53 -7.30 39.29 -34.69
CA CYS A 53 -6.95 40.32 -35.66
C CYS A 53 -8.10 40.68 -36.65
N PRO A 54 -8.46 41.97 -36.85
CA PRO A 54 -9.69 42.40 -37.58
C PRO A 54 -9.83 42.06 -39.07
N ASN A 55 -8.80 41.52 -39.74
CA ASN A 55 -8.76 41.34 -41.20
C ASN A 55 -8.68 39.88 -41.68
N GLY A 56 -9.04 38.91 -40.84
CA GLY A 56 -9.54 37.61 -41.27
C GLY A 56 -8.57 36.74 -42.05
N THR A 57 -7.75 35.99 -41.31
CA THR A 57 -7.60 34.54 -41.56
C THR A 57 -7.62 33.70 -40.27
N GLY A 58 -7.98 34.26 -39.10
CA GLY A 58 -8.10 33.50 -37.84
C GLY A 58 -6.78 32.90 -37.34
N GLN A 59 -5.68 33.63 -37.52
CA GLN A 59 -4.33 33.08 -37.48
C GLN A 59 -3.30 33.99 -36.78
N ASN A 60 -3.62 35.26 -36.50
CA ASN A 60 -2.69 36.18 -35.83
C ASN A 60 -3.30 36.72 -34.54
N ALA A 61 -2.43 36.97 -33.56
CA ALA A 61 -2.82 37.29 -32.21
C ALA A 61 -2.85 38.80 -31.94
N ILE A 62 -3.84 39.24 -31.17
CA ILE A 62 -3.83 40.54 -30.50
C ILE A 62 -4.33 40.40 -29.08
N LEU A 63 -3.40 40.40 -28.13
CA LEU A 63 -3.70 40.32 -26.71
C LEU A 63 -3.86 41.72 -26.12
N TYR A 64 -5.01 41.96 -25.49
CA TYR A 64 -5.23 43.13 -24.64
C TYR A 64 -5.14 42.71 -23.18
N LEU A 65 -4.31 43.41 -22.41
CA LEU A 65 -4.19 43.17 -20.97
C LEU A 65 -3.73 44.41 -20.22
N ASN A 66 -4.05 44.44 -18.94
CA ASN A 66 -3.67 45.53 -18.04
C ASN A 66 -2.30 45.26 -17.41
N LEU A 67 -1.36 46.18 -17.60
CA LEU A 67 0.00 46.09 -17.06
C LEU A 67 0.28 47.24 -16.10
N GLN A 68 1.04 46.95 -15.05
CA GLN A 68 1.39 47.92 -14.00
C GLN A 68 2.78 48.52 -14.21
N ALA A 69 2.86 49.86 -14.13
CA ALA A 69 4.12 50.58 -14.23
C ALA A 69 5.14 50.09 -13.18
N GLY A 70 6.38 49.87 -13.62
CA GLY A 70 7.48 49.46 -12.75
C GLY A 70 7.59 47.94 -12.50
N ASN A 71 6.62 47.14 -12.94
CA ASN A 71 6.72 45.68 -12.93
C ASN A 71 7.43 45.18 -14.19
N THR A 72 8.05 44.00 -14.09
CA THR A 72 8.71 43.34 -15.23
C THR A 72 7.82 42.22 -15.74
N TYR A 73 7.57 42.23 -17.04
CA TYR A 73 6.81 41.20 -17.74
C TYR A 73 7.69 40.52 -18.78
N TYR A 74 7.48 39.22 -18.95
CA TYR A 74 8.14 38.37 -19.93
C TYR A 74 7.15 38.10 -21.05
N ILE A 75 7.40 38.64 -22.24
CA ILE A 75 6.54 38.48 -23.40
C ILE A 75 7.16 37.43 -24.31
N ARG A 76 6.42 36.36 -24.58
CA ARG A 76 6.77 35.35 -25.57
C ARG A 76 5.99 35.61 -26.84
N ILE A 77 6.69 35.77 -27.95
CA ILE A 77 6.09 35.86 -29.28
C ILE A 77 6.45 34.59 -30.03
N GLY A 78 5.43 33.88 -30.48
CA GLY A 78 5.59 32.56 -31.03
C GLY A 78 4.61 32.23 -32.12
N ASP A 79 4.69 30.99 -32.57
CA ASP A 79 3.79 30.38 -33.52
C ASP A 79 2.92 29.32 -32.87
N ASP A 80 1.77 29.08 -33.49
CA ASP A 80 0.95 27.92 -33.16
C ASP A 80 1.60 26.68 -33.82
N GLY A 81 2.27 25.87 -33.00
CA GLY A 81 3.04 24.69 -33.43
C GLY A 81 4.29 25.05 -34.23
N THR A 82 4.29 24.80 -35.55
CA THR A 82 5.44 25.08 -36.44
C THR A 82 5.09 26.07 -37.57
N ALA A 83 4.02 26.84 -37.40
CA ALA A 83 3.45 27.66 -38.46
C ALA A 83 4.38 28.78 -38.96
N CYS A 84 5.32 29.24 -38.14
CA CYS A 84 6.30 30.28 -38.48
C CYS A 84 7.74 29.77 -38.45
N GLU A 85 7.99 28.46 -38.61
CA GLU A 85 9.34 27.90 -38.53
C GLU A 85 10.30 28.60 -39.53
N GLY A 86 11.33 29.26 -38.99
CA GLY A 86 12.32 30.01 -39.77
C GLY A 86 11.86 31.39 -40.29
N ILE A 87 10.65 31.85 -39.93
CA ILE A 87 10.10 33.15 -40.32
C ILE A 87 10.14 34.11 -39.11
N PRO A 88 10.81 35.27 -39.20
CA PRO A 88 10.74 36.29 -38.15
C PRO A 88 9.32 36.84 -38.00
N ILE A 89 8.80 36.83 -36.77
CA ILE A 89 7.46 37.33 -36.46
C ILE A 89 7.53 38.82 -36.16
N ALA A 90 6.86 39.62 -36.99
CA ALA A 90 6.70 41.06 -36.74
C ALA A 90 5.61 41.28 -35.69
N TRP A 91 5.94 42.02 -34.63
CA TRP A 91 5.03 42.29 -33.52
C TRP A 91 5.26 43.71 -32.97
N SER A 92 4.28 44.21 -32.21
CA SER A 92 4.38 45.50 -31.54
C SER A 92 3.60 45.53 -30.22
N VAL A 93 3.99 46.44 -29.33
CA VAL A 93 3.24 46.78 -28.12
C VAL A 93 2.70 48.19 -28.27
N LEU A 94 1.40 48.36 -28.03
CA LEU A 94 0.70 49.64 -28.04
C LEU A 94 0.18 49.94 -26.63
N TYR A 95 0.49 51.13 -26.11
CA TYR A 95 -0.19 51.63 -24.92
C TYR A 95 -1.53 52.24 -25.35
N ILE A 96 -2.63 51.63 -24.92
CA ILE A 96 -3.99 52.06 -25.28
C ILE A 96 -4.38 53.28 -24.45
N GLY A 97 -4.12 53.23 -23.14
CA GLY A 97 -4.38 54.33 -22.23
C GLY A 97 -4.58 53.88 -20.78
N PRO A 98 -4.75 54.82 -19.85
CA PRO A 98 -5.13 54.49 -18.48
C PRO A 98 -6.58 54.00 -18.45
N ILE A 99 -6.89 53.13 -17.49
CA ILE A 99 -8.26 52.68 -17.24
C ILE A 99 -8.97 53.80 -16.51
N THR A 100 -9.99 54.38 -17.14
CA THR A 100 -10.80 55.46 -16.58
C THR A 100 -12.11 54.92 -16.05
N GLY A 101 -12.50 55.34 -14.84
CA GLY A 101 -13.80 54.95 -14.29
C GLY A 101 -14.07 55.56 -12.92
N CYS A 102 -15.18 55.14 -12.32
CA CYS A 102 -15.50 55.51 -10.96
C CYS A 102 -14.62 54.73 -9.97
N MET A 103 -13.87 55.45 -9.13
CA MET A 103 -12.99 54.86 -8.10
C MET A 103 -13.59 54.99 -6.69
N ASP A 104 -14.84 55.46 -6.57
CA ASP A 104 -15.54 55.51 -5.28
C ASP A 104 -16.17 54.15 -5.01
N PRO A 105 -15.74 53.41 -3.97
CA PRO A 105 -16.27 52.07 -3.66
C PRO A 105 -17.75 52.09 -3.21
N THR A 106 -18.32 53.27 -2.94
CA THR A 106 -19.75 53.42 -2.63
C THR A 106 -20.63 53.61 -3.87
N ALA A 107 -20.03 53.80 -5.05
CA ALA A 107 -20.74 53.88 -6.32
C ALA A 107 -21.15 52.49 -6.82
N CYS A 108 -22.33 52.38 -7.41
CA CYS A 108 -22.83 51.10 -7.95
C CYS A 108 -22.04 50.63 -9.18
N ASN A 109 -21.37 51.53 -9.90
CA ASN A 109 -20.48 51.23 -11.01
C ASN A 109 -18.99 51.41 -10.65
N PHE A 110 -18.64 51.14 -9.39
CA PHE A 110 -17.24 51.13 -8.95
C PHE A 110 -16.40 50.22 -9.86
N GLU A 111 -15.34 50.78 -10.43
CA GLU A 111 -14.41 50.12 -11.34
C GLU A 111 -13.11 49.86 -10.57
N PRO A 112 -12.89 48.63 -10.05
CA PRO A 112 -11.71 48.32 -9.25
C PRO A 112 -10.41 48.50 -10.04
N MET A 113 -10.46 48.45 -11.38
CA MET A 113 -9.29 48.59 -12.26
C MET A 113 -8.96 50.02 -12.68
N ALA A 114 -9.81 51.00 -12.36
CA ALA A 114 -9.56 52.37 -12.77
C ALA A 114 -8.28 52.94 -12.13
N THR A 115 -7.38 53.44 -12.97
CA THR A 115 -6.19 54.20 -12.55
C THR A 115 -6.43 55.71 -12.59
N VAL A 116 -7.49 56.15 -13.26
CA VAL A 116 -7.91 57.54 -13.37
C VAL A 116 -9.36 57.67 -12.93
N HIS A 117 -9.57 58.41 -11.85
CA HIS A 117 -10.90 58.69 -11.33
C HIS A 117 -11.65 59.69 -12.20
N VAL A 118 -12.86 59.32 -12.64
CA VAL A 118 -13.78 60.22 -13.34
C VAL A 118 -15.05 60.42 -12.49
N PRO A 119 -15.11 61.45 -11.61
CA PRO A 119 -16.23 61.64 -10.67
C PRO A 119 -17.59 61.77 -11.35
N SER A 120 -17.64 62.33 -12.56
CA SER A 120 -18.88 62.51 -13.33
C SER A 120 -19.49 61.21 -13.84
N GLU A 121 -18.71 60.13 -13.88
CA GLU A 121 -19.16 58.80 -14.29
C GLU A 121 -19.63 57.96 -13.10
N CYS A 122 -19.39 58.38 -11.86
CA CYS A 122 -19.86 57.67 -10.68
C CYS A 122 -21.38 57.72 -10.55
N LEU A 123 -21.99 56.55 -10.47
CA LEU A 123 -23.41 56.35 -10.25
C LEU A 123 -23.63 55.89 -8.81
N TYR A 124 -24.56 56.52 -8.11
CA TYR A 124 -24.91 56.17 -6.73
C TYR A 124 -26.37 55.74 -6.65
N SER A 125 -26.66 54.74 -5.82
CA SER A 125 -28.04 54.32 -5.56
C SER A 125 -28.87 55.51 -5.05
N PRO A 126 -30.12 55.71 -5.52
CA PRO A 126 -30.94 54.81 -6.35
C PRO A 126 -30.96 55.18 -7.85
N ASN A 127 -29.84 55.59 -8.44
CA ASN A 127 -29.79 55.95 -9.87
C ASN A 127 -30.25 54.78 -10.77
N PRO A 128 -31.24 54.98 -11.67
CA PRO A 128 -31.77 53.90 -12.52
C PRO A 128 -30.76 53.35 -13.53
N ASN A 129 -29.67 54.07 -13.80
CA ASN A 129 -28.59 53.60 -14.65
C ASN A 129 -27.54 52.79 -13.89
N CYS A 130 -27.72 52.54 -12.59
CA CYS A 130 -26.87 51.62 -11.86
C CYS A 130 -26.88 50.25 -12.57
N PRO A 131 -25.70 49.71 -12.88
CA PRO A 131 -25.60 48.37 -13.44
C PRO A 131 -26.20 47.38 -12.45
N ALA A 132 -26.86 46.36 -12.98
CA ALA A 132 -27.69 45.45 -12.21
C ALA A 132 -26.85 44.30 -11.64
N GLY A 133 -25.83 43.85 -12.37
CA GLY A 133 -24.94 42.75 -11.96
C GLY A 133 -24.30 42.01 -13.13
N PRO A 134 -23.32 41.13 -12.84
CA PRO A 134 -22.80 40.16 -13.79
C PRO A 134 -23.85 39.07 -14.11
N ASP A 135 -23.67 38.32 -15.19
CA ASP A 135 -24.53 37.19 -15.55
C ASP A 135 -23.69 36.20 -16.38
N LEU A 136 -23.30 35.08 -15.78
CA LEU A 136 -22.44 34.08 -16.38
C LEU A 136 -23.27 33.03 -17.13
N ILE A 137 -22.80 32.62 -18.30
CA ILE A 137 -23.43 31.57 -19.08
C ILE A 137 -22.39 30.61 -19.65
N VAL A 138 -22.68 29.31 -19.56
CA VAL A 138 -21.87 28.26 -20.19
C VAL A 138 -22.30 28.08 -21.64
N VAL A 139 -21.37 28.17 -22.59
CA VAL A 139 -21.66 28.05 -24.01
C VAL A 139 -21.68 26.57 -24.43
N GLN A 140 -22.87 25.96 -24.36
CA GLN A 140 -23.07 24.52 -24.65
C GLN A 140 -22.55 24.08 -26.02
N SER A 141 -22.64 24.92 -27.06
CA SER A 141 -22.20 24.55 -28.41
C SER A 141 -20.71 24.27 -28.48
N GLU A 142 -19.89 24.98 -27.71
CA GLU A 142 -18.44 24.78 -27.67
C GLU A 142 -18.08 23.42 -27.09
N ILE A 143 -18.78 23.00 -26.03
CA ILE A 143 -18.60 21.67 -25.44
C ILE A 143 -18.89 20.60 -26.50
N VAL A 144 -20.03 20.71 -27.20
CA VAL A 144 -20.46 19.73 -28.21
C VAL A 144 -19.50 19.65 -29.40
N SER A 145 -19.01 20.77 -29.92
CA SER A 145 -18.19 20.80 -31.13
C SER A 145 -16.73 20.39 -30.90
N SER A 146 -16.26 20.43 -29.65
CA SER A 146 -14.85 20.18 -29.28
C SER A 146 -14.61 18.81 -28.65
N MET A 147 -15.65 18.01 -28.41
CA MET A 147 -15.52 16.72 -27.72
C MET A 147 -14.70 15.68 -28.49
N TYR A 148 -13.73 15.07 -27.83
CA TYR A 148 -13.08 13.85 -28.30
C TYR A 148 -12.46 13.03 -27.17
N THR A 149 -12.30 11.74 -27.42
CA THR A 149 -11.63 10.82 -26.49
C THR A 149 -10.14 10.71 -26.76
N GLN A 150 -9.33 10.60 -25.71
CA GLN A 150 -7.89 10.35 -25.82
C GLN A 150 -7.45 9.29 -24.80
N ASN A 151 -6.50 8.43 -25.18
CA ASN A 151 -5.73 7.66 -24.22
C ASN A 151 -4.55 8.51 -23.75
N LYS A 152 -4.46 8.80 -22.45
CA LYS A 152 -3.37 9.54 -21.82
C LYS A 152 -2.67 8.65 -20.81
N SER A 153 -1.35 8.48 -20.96
CA SER A 153 -0.56 7.78 -19.96
C SER A 153 -0.28 8.73 -18.79
N ASN A 154 -0.44 8.24 -17.57
CA ASN A 154 -0.12 8.95 -16.36
C ASN A 154 0.86 8.18 -15.48
N THR A 155 2.00 8.79 -15.24
CA THR A 155 3.01 8.32 -14.28
C THR A 155 3.30 9.38 -13.22
N SER A 156 2.63 10.53 -13.28
CA SER A 156 2.80 11.65 -12.36
C SER A 156 1.69 11.61 -11.31
N ASN A 157 2.03 11.94 -10.07
CA ASN A 157 1.04 12.16 -9.02
C ASN A 157 0.24 13.44 -9.27
N CYS A 158 0.74 14.41 -10.04
CA CYS A 158 0.09 15.70 -10.21
C CYS A 158 -1.35 15.63 -10.71
N TYR A 159 -1.63 14.87 -11.78
CA TYR A 159 -3.01 14.75 -12.28
C TYR A 159 -3.96 14.05 -11.30
N VAL A 160 -3.41 13.22 -10.41
CA VAL A 160 -4.20 12.56 -9.36
C VAL A 160 -4.46 13.55 -8.22
N ASN A 161 -3.43 14.28 -7.81
CA ASN A 161 -3.51 15.29 -6.75
C ASN A 161 -4.46 16.43 -7.11
N GLU A 162 -4.49 16.84 -8.37
CA GLU A 162 -5.39 17.89 -8.87
C GLU A 162 -6.82 17.42 -9.14
N GLY A 163 -7.18 16.17 -8.76
CA GLY A 163 -8.52 15.61 -8.96
C GLY A 163 -8.89 15.34 -10.42
N CYS A 164 -8.04 15.70 -11.38
CA CYS A 164 -8.36 15.62 -12.80
C CYS A 164 -8.17 14.23 -13.41
N MET A 165 -7.61 13.28 -12.66
CA MET A 165 -7.40 11.91 -13.13
C MET A 165 -7.54 10.88 -12.02
N ALA A 166 -8.29 9.82 -12.32
CA ALA A 166 -8.67 8.78 -11.37
C ALA A 166 -7.60 7.68 -11.21
N GLY A 167 -6.32 8.07 -11.21
CA GLY A 167 -5.19 7.18 -10.96
C GLY A 167 -4.13 7.12 -12.08
N TYR A 168 -3.29 6.09 -11.99
CA TYR A 168 -2.07 5.94 -12.80
C TYR A 168 -2.27 5.00 -13.99
N GLY A 169 -1.24 4.92 -14.85
CA GLY A 169 -1.23 4.07 -16.04
C GLY A 169 -1.92 4.71 -17.24
N THR A 170 -2.41 3.91 -18.18
CA THR A 170 -3.13 4.44 -19.35
C THR A 170 -4.57 4.74 -18.98
N ARG A 171 -4.95 6.02 -19.03
CA ARG A 171 -6.28 6.54 -18.74
C ARG A 171 -7.01 6.89 -20.02
N ARG A 172 -8.33 6.71 -20.03
CA ARG A 172 -9.24 7.09 -21.11
C ARG A 172 -9.93 8.37 -20.69
N ILE A 173 -9.63 9.47 -21.35
CA ILE A 173 -10.17 10.79 -21.00
C ILE A 173 -11.11 11.29 -22.10
N LEU A 174 -12.16 12.01 -21.72
CA LEU A 174 -13.02 12.78 -22.62
C LEU A 174 -12.67 14.26 -22.48
N ARG A 175 -12.07 14.82 -23.53
CA ARG A 175 -11.72 16.25 -23.60
C ARG A 175 -12.84 17.06 -24.21
N PHE A 176 -12.99 18.29 -23.77
CA PHE A 176 -13.93 19.28 -24.31
C PHE A 176 -13.53 20.69 -23.89
N THR A 177 -13.87 21.68 -24.71
CA THR A 177 -13.68 23.10 -24.41
C THR A 177 -14.80 23.60 -23.51
N THR A 178 -14.44 24.34 -22.47
CA THR A 178 -15.39 25.11 -21.64
C THR A 178 -15.27 26.58 -22.01
N HIS A 179 -16.40 27.22 -22.31
CA HIS A 179 -16.45 28.66 -22.61
C HIS A 179 -17.55 29.27 -21.75
N ILE A 180 -17.17 30.22 -20.90
CA ILE A 180 -18.05 30.91 -19.96
C ILE A 180 -18.06 32.38 -20.34
N LYS A 181 -19.24 32.97 -20.53
CA LYS A 181 -19.38 34.39 -20.91
C LYS A 181 -20.07 35.18 -19.81
N ASN A 182 -19.65 36.42 -19.59
CA ASN A 182 -20.43 37.39 -18.83
C ASN A 182 -21.34 38.18 -19.79
N ILE A 183 -22.61 37.79 -19.84
CA ILE A 183 -23.68 38.44 -20.61
C ILE A 183 -24.42 39.53 -19.81
N GLY A 184 -23.98 39.79 -18.57
CA GLY A 184 -24.51 40.82 -17.70
C GLY A 184 -24.10 42.23 -18.13
N ASN A 185 -24.44 43.21 -17.30
CA ASN A 185 -24.09 44.61 -17.54
C ASN A 185 -23.08 45.16 -16.54
N GLN A 186 -22.47 44.28 -15.75
CA GLN A 186 -21.40 44.58 -14.80
C GLN A 186 -20.34 43.48 -14.87
N ASP A 187 -19.09 43.84 -14.64
CA ASP A 187 -18.00 42.89 -14.53
C ASP A 187 -18.18 41.94 -13.33
N TYR A 188 -17.83 40.67 -13.53
CA TYR A 188 -17.69 39.68 -12.46
C TYR A 188 -16.27 39.75 -11.93
N TYR A 189 -16.06 40.33 -10.74
CA TYR A 189 -14.72 40.62 -10.23
C TYR A 189 -14.29 39.64 -9.13
N ILE A 190 -13.22 38.88 -9.40
CA ILE A 190 -12.64 37.92 -8.45
C ILE A 190 -11.46 38.52 -7.70
N GLY A 191 -10.61 39.29 -8.39
CA GLY A 191 -9.45 39.95 -7.78
C GLY A 191 -8.13 39.21 -7.94
N SER A 192 -7.09 39.74 -7.29
CA SER A 192 -5.76 39.16 -7.34
C SER A 192 -5.62 37.93 -6.43
N PRO A 193 -4.90 36.90 -6.89
CA PRO A 193 -4.56 35.76 -6.05
C PRO A 193 -3.66 36.18 -4.87
N PRO A 194 -3.59 35.38 -3.79
CA PRO A 194 -2.77 35.69 -2.63
C PRO A 194 -1.28 35.89 -2.97
N ALA A 195 -0.65 36.90 -2.34
CA ALA A 195 0.73 37.27 -2.64
C ALA A 195 1.79 36.26 -2.14
N SER A 196 1.42 35.30 -1.31
CA SER A 196 2.31 34.30 -0.73
C SER A 196 1.66 32.94 -0.79
N GLN A 197 2.36 31.95 -1.35
CA GLN A 197 1.91 30.55 -1.51
C GLN A 197 1.40 29.90 -0.22
N THR A 198 1.82 30.39 0.95
CA THR A 198 1.40 29.86 2.25
C THR A 198 0.25 30.66 2.89
N ALA A 199 -0.31 31.64 2.18
CA ALA A 199 -1.46 32.39 2.67
C ALA A 199 -2.70 31.49 2.60
N GLN A 200 -3.40 31.37 3.73
CA GLN A 200 -4.69 30.70 3.77
C GLN A 200 -5.77 31.67 3.27
N ASP A 201 -6.54 31.25 2.26
CA ASP A 201 -7.70 31.97 1.74
C ASP A 201 -8.81 30.95 1.42
N PRO A 202 -10.07 31.20 1.79
CA PRO A 202 -11.15 30.23 1.60
C PRO A 202 -11.53 29.98 0.13
N GLN A 203 -11.05 30.80 -0.81
CA GLN A 203 -11.46 30.72 -2.22
C GLN A 203 -10.28 30.52 -3.18
N TRP A 204 -9.05 30.50 -2.66
CA TRP A 204 -7.85 30.29 -3.45
C TRP A 204 -7.04 29.11 -2.92
N GLU A 205 -6.79 28.14 -3.79
CA GLU A 205 -5.91 27.01 -3.51
C GLU A 205 -4.59 27.16 -4.30
N TRP A 206 -3.45 26.88 -3.66
CA TRP A 206 -2.16 26.90 -4.37
C TRP A 206 -1.88 25.53 -4.97
N ASP A 207 -1.76 25.48 -6.29
CA ASP A 207 -1.39 24.26 -7.00
C ASP A 207 0.14 24.06 -6.99
N ASN A 208 0.61 23.01 -6.33
CA ASN A 208 2.05 22.69 -6.25
C ASN A 208 2.63 22.08 -7.54
N CYS A 209 1.79 21.55 -8.42
CA CYS A 209 2.18 20.91 -9.67
C CYS A 209 2.32 21.91 -10.82
N HIS A 210 1.41 22.86 -10.90
CA HIS A 210 1.37 23.93 -11.90
C HIS A 210 1.93 25.27 -11.38
N GLN A 211 2.21 25.37 -10.08
CA GLN A 211 2.84 26.53 -9.43
C GLN A 211 2.07 27.84 -9.67
N HIS A 212 0.75 27.77 -9.59
CA HIS A 212 -0.13 28.94 -9.64
C HIS A 212 -1.31 28.79 -8.69
N TRP A 213 -2.06 29.87 -8.50
CA TRP A 213 -3.29 29.85 -7.71
C TRP A 213 -4.51 29.44 -8.54
N HIS A 214 -5.32 28.60 -7.93
CA HIS A 214 -6.61 28.11 -8.40
C HIS A 214 -7.72 28.85 -7.67
N TYR A 215 -8.66 29.43 -8.41
CA TYR A 215 -9.89 29.96 -7.81
C TYR A 215 -10.95 28.86 -7.76
N GLU A 216 -11.36 28.52 -6.54
CA GLU A 216 -12.29 27.44 -6.26
C GLU A 216 -13.74 27.84 -6.55
N GLY A 217 -14.58 26.88 -6.95
CA GLY A 217 -16.01 27.07 -7.16
C GLY A 217 -16.41 27.84 -8.43
N TYR A 218 -15.46 28.23 -9.29
CA TYR A 218 -15.79 28.93 -10.53
C TYR A 218 -16.51 28.03 -11.54
N ALA A 219 -16.05 26.80 -11.77
CA ALA A 219 -16.72 25.86 -12.67
C ALA A 219 -16.51 24.40 -12.23
N GLU A 220 -17.50 23.55 -12.50
CA GLU A 220 -17.47 22.12 -12.17
C GLU A 220 -17.94 21.26 -13.35
N TYR A 221 -17.38 20.04 -13.45
CA TYR A 221 -17.70 19.05 -14.48
C TYR A 221 -18.31 17.81 -13.82
N VAL A 222 -19.57 17.55 -14.12
CA VAL A 222 -20.32 16.47 -13.47
C VAL A 222 -20.88 15.50 -14.50
N LEU A 223 -20.71 14.20 -14.27
CA LEU A 223 -21.28 13.15 -15.12
C LEU A 223 -22.38 12.41 -14.36
N TYR A 224 -23.60 12.45 -14.88
CA TYR A 224 -24.73 11.71 -14.34
C TYR A 224 -25.02 10.44 -15.16
N ASP A 225 -25.34 9.36 -14.47
CA ASP A 225 -25.89 8.14 -15.07
C ASP A 225 -27.34 8.34 -15.57
N VAL A 226 -27.94 7.29 -16.12
CA VAL A 226 -29.33 7.32 -16.63
C VAL A 226 -30.39 7.53 -15.54
N ASN A 227 -30.03 7.31 -14.27
CA ASN A 227 -30.89 7.48 -13.11
C ASN A 227 -30.68 8.85 -12.43
N GLY A 228 -29.76 9.67 -12.95
CA GLY A 228 -29.42 10.98 -12.40
C GLY A 228 -28.46 10.93 -11.22
N VAL A 229 -27.77 9.81 -11.01
CA VAL A 229 -26.74 9.63 -9.97
C VAL A 229 -25.41 10.12 -10.49
N GLU A 230 -24.76 10.98 -9.71
CA GLU A 230 -23.42 11.49 -9.98
C GLU A 230 -22.36 10.37 -9.99
N LEU A 231 -21.41 10.46 -10.91
CA LEU A 231 -20.28 9.54 -11.00
C LEU A 231 -18.97 10.30 -10.76
N PRO A 232 -18.05 9.72 -9.96
CA PRO A 232 -16.71 10.27 -9.83
C PRO A 232 -15.98 10.09 -11.16
N VAL A 233 -15.81 11.18 -11.91
CA VAL A 233 -15.09 11.21 -13.19
C VAL A 233 -13.95 12.22 -13.22
N GLY A 234 -13.73 12.89 -12.09
CA GLY A 234 -12.62 13.80 -11.93
C GLY A 234 -12.92 15.10 -12.63
N PHE A 235 -12.33 16.16 -12.13
CA PHE A 235 -12.67 17.50 -12.57
C PHE A 235 -11.44 18.38 -12.52
N LYS A 236 -11.61 19.60 -12.99
CA LYS A 236 -10.56 20.61 -12.93
C LYS A 236 -10.76 21.40 -11.64
N ASN A 237 -9.91 21.15 -10.63
CA ASN A 237 -10.03 21.80 -9.32
C ASN A 237 -9.93 23.33 -9.41
N GLY A 238 -9.13 23.87 -10.34
CA GLY A 238 -8.87 25.30 -10.35
C GLY A 238 -8.87 26.00 -11.68
N PHE A 239 -9.29 27.26 -11.65
CA PHE A 239 -9.34 28.14 -12.81
C PHE A 239 -8.61 29.45 -12.52
N CYS A 240 -7.76 29.86 -13.46
CA CYS A 240 -7.50 31.28 -13.68
C CYS A 240 -8.64 31.88 -14.51
N VAL A 241 -9.33 32.89 -14.00
CA VAL A 241 -10.45 33.52 -14.70
C VAL A 241 -9.99 34.84 -15.34
N LEU A 242 -10.01 34.90 -16.67
CA LEU A 242 -9.54 36.05 -17.45
C LEU A 242 -10.39 36.30 -18.71
N ASP A 243 -10.21 37.47 -19.33
CA ASP A 243 -10.90 37.83 -20.57
C ASP A 243 -10.14 37.31 -21.80
N LEU A 244 -10.56 36.18 -22.36
CA LEU A 244 -9.98 35.59 -23.60
C LEU A 244 -10.78 35.93 -24.85
N GLU A 245 -12.05 36.30 -24.72
CA GLU A 245 -12.90 36.70 -25.84
C GLU A 245 -13.80 37.86 -25.43
N CYS A 246 -14.02 38.84 -26.31
CA CYS A 246 -14.92 39.98 -26.06
C CYS A 246 -15.90 40.25 -27.19
N SER A 247 -16.41 39.18 -27.84
CA SER A 247 -17.34 39.32 -28.98
C SER A 247 -18.70 39.90 -28.59
N GLY A 248 -19.03 39.93 -27.29
CA GLY A 248 -20.20 40.61 -26.75
C GLY A 248 -20.08 42.13 -26.73
N GLY A 249 -18.94 42.69 -27.15
CA GLY A 249 -18.70 44.14 -27.23
C GLY A 249 -18.03 44.73 -25.98
N GLY A 250 -17.54 43.89 -25.07
CA GLY A 250 -16.71 44.29 -23.94
C GLY A 250 -15.29 44.69 -24.38
N THR A 251 -14.48 45.17 -23.44
CA THR A 251 -13.05 45.45 -23.63
C THR A 251 -12.31 44.72 -22.53
N ALA A 252 -11.40 43.81 -22.86
CA ALA A 252 -10.73 42.94 -21.91
C ALA A 252 -10.01 43.74 -20.80
N LYS A 253 -10.16 43.29 -19.55
CA LYS A 253 -9.57 43.94 -18.36
C LYS A 253 -8.84 42.97 -17.45
N PHE A 254 -9.28 41.71 -17.39
CA PHE A 254 -8.82 40.75 -16.39
C PHE A 254 -7.78 39.79 -16.96
N SER A 255 -6.89 39.35 -16.08
CA SER A 255 -5.74 38.47 -16.33
C SER A 255 -5.52 37.55 -15.13
N CYS A 256 -4.68 36.52 -15.21
CA CYS A 256 -4.46 35.63 -14.05
C CYS A 256 -3.90 36.34 -12.81
N SER A 257 -3.21 37.46 -13.00
CA SER A 257 -2.72 38.32 -11.91
C SER A 257 -3.82 39.12 -11.21
N ASN A 258 -4.99 39.30 -11.85
CA ASN A 258 -6.15 39.96 -11.28
C ASN A 258 -7.41 39.57 -12.05
N GLN A 259 -8.14 38.63 -11.46
CA GLN A 259 -9.08 37.78 -12.17
C GLN A 259 -10.51 38.35 -12.19
N GLY A 260 -11.26 37.92 -13.20
CA GLY A 260 -12.65 38.31 -13.42
C GLY A 260 -13.06 38.13 -14.89
N ILE A 261 -14.32 38.44 -15.18
CA ILE A 261 -14.85 38.47 -16.56
C ILE A 261 -15.57 39.79 -16.79
N THR A 262 -15.08 40.56 -17.75
CA THR A 262 -15.66 41.84 -18.15
C THR A 262 -17.05 41.64 -18.76
N ALA A 263 -17.97 42.57 -18.51
CA ALA A 263 -19.28 42.56 -19.17
C ALA A 263 -19.12 42.56 -20.70
N GLY A 264 -19.69 41.55 -21.36
CA GLY A 264 -19.57 41.33 -22.81
C GLY A 264 -18.32 40.56 -23.23
N CYS A 265 -17.55 40.02 -22.29
CA CYS A 265 -16.40 39.13 -22.53
C CYS A 265 -16.67 37.71 -22.02
N GLY A 266 -15.71 36.82 -22.23
CA GLY A 266 -15.74 35.43 -21.84
C GLY A 266 -14.36 34.83 -21.68
N ASP A 267 -14.34 33.73 -20.93
CA ASP A 267 -13.19 32.93 -20.58
C ASP A 267 -13.29 31.56 -21.26
N ILE A 268 -12.19 31.10 -21.84
CA ILE A 268 -12.13 29.90 -22.68
C ILE A 268 -11.04 28.95 -22.17
N TYR A 269 -11.48 27.78 -21.74
CA TYR A 269 -10.62 26.65 -21.42
C TYR A 269 -10.67 25.64 -22.56
N SER A 270 -9.69 25.75 -23.47
CA SER A 270 -9.57 24.89 -24.64
C SER A 270 -9.38 23.42 -24.26
N HIS A 271 -10.02 22.52 -25.00
CA HIS A 271 -9.86 21.06 -24.90
C HIS A 271 -8.40 20.56 -24.95
N SER A 272 -7.45 21.39 -25.43
CA SER A 272 -6.02 21.06 -25.52
C SER A 272 -5.28 21.16 -24.19
N LEU A 273 -5.81 21.89 -23.21
CA LEU A 273 -5.15 22.14 -21.92
C LEU A 273 -5.02 20.87 -21.06
N ASN A 274 -4.05 20.86 -20.17
CA ASN A 274 -3.97 19.89 -19.08
C ASN A 274 -5.14 20.05 -18.12
N CYS A 275 -5.55 18.93 -17.52
CA CYS A 275 -6.76 18.74 -16.72
C CYS A 275 -8.10 19.20 -17.36
N GLN A 276 -8.11 19.54 -18.65
CA GLN A 276 -9.33 19.89 -19.39
C GLN A 276 -10.01 18.64 -19.98
N TRP A 277 -10.45 17.75 -19.10
CA TRP A 277 -11.15 16.51 -19.42
C TRP A 277 -11.93 15.97 -18.22
N ILE A 278 -12.72 14.92 -18.46
CA ILE A 278 -13.14 13.96 -17.43
C ILE A 278 -12.48 12.60 -17.69
N ASP A 279 -12.07 11.88 -16.65
CA ASP A 279 -11.57 10.50 -16.71
C ASP A 279 -12.73 9.51 -16.79
N ILE A 280 -12.85 8.85 -17.94
CA ILE A 280 -13.89 7.85 -18.23
C ILE A 280 -13.33 6.42 -18.24
N THR A 281 -12.21 6.18 -17.57
CA THR A 281 -11.54 4.86 -17.58
C THR A 281 -12.39 3.77 -16.94
N SER A 282 -13.01 4.06 -15.79
CA SER A 282 -13.87 3.14 -15.03
C SER A 282 -15.36 3.28 -15.36
N VAL A 283 -15.75 4.27 -16.17
CA VAL A 283 -17.15 4.51 -16.54
C VAL A 283 -17.63 3.45 -17.53
N PRO A 284 -18.68 2.66 -17.22
CA PRO A 284 -19.17 1.64 -18.14
C PRO A 284 -19.69 2.17 -19.48
N SER A 285 -19.93 1.27 -20.45
CA SER A 285 -20.65 1.65 -21.67
C SER A 285 -22.10 1.99 -21.33
N GLY A 286 -22.59 3.13 -21.79
CA GLY A 286 -23.92 3.62 -21.43
C GLY A 286 -24.23 5.00 -21.99
N ILE A 287 -25.43 5.49 -21.67
CA ILE A 287 -25.83 6.87 -21.94
C ILE A 287 -25.69 7.64 -20.63
N TYR A 288 -25.11 8.83 -20.72
CA TYR A 288 -24.82 9.68 -19.58
C TYR A 288 -25.17 11.13 -19.91
N THR A 289 -25.35 11.94 -18.88
CA THR A 289 -25.52 13.39 -19.01
C THR A 289 -24.29 14.08 -18.44
N LEU A 290 -23.45 14.66 -19.31
CA LEU A 290 -22.38 15.56 -18.89
C LEU A 290 -23.00 16.94 -18.63
N VAL A 291 -22.76 17.48 -17.44
CA VAL A 291 -23.19 18.81 -17.02
C VAL A 291 -21.94 19.62 -16.69
N VAL A 292 -21.85 20.82 -17.25
CA VAL A 292 -20.83 21.82 -16.91
C VAL A 292 -21.55 22.99 -16.27
N ARG A 293 -21.15 23.38 -15.07
CA ARG A 293 -21.73 24.51 -14.34
C ARG A 293 -20.68 25.59 -14.07
N VAL A 294 -21.14 26.82 -13.85
CA VAL A 294 -20.34 27.98 -13.44
C VAL A 294 -20.96 28.63 -12.21
N ASN A 295 -20.16 29.03 -11.21
CA ASN A 295 -20.63 29.69 -9.98
C ASN A 295 -21.90 29.05 -9.38
N TRP A 296 -21.88 27.73 -9.26
CA TRP A 296 -23.06 26.93 -8.91
C TRP A 296 -23.52 27.10 -7.46
N ASP A 297 -22.58 27.47 -6.57
CA ASP A 297 -22.83 27.80 -5.18
C ASP A 297 -23.51 29.18 -4.99
N HIS A 298 -23.69 29.93 -6.10
CA HIS A 298 -24.26 31.27 -6.14
C HIS A 298 -23.49 32.31 -5.31
N SER A 299 -22.18 32.09 -5.15
CA SER A 299 -21.32 33.02 -4.43
C SER A 299 -21.32 34.41 -5.09
N PRO A 300 -21.33 35.49 -4.29
CA PRO A 300 -21.10 36.82 -4.84
C PRO A 300 -19.65 36.98 -5.28
N ASP A 301 -19.41 37.91 -6.21
CA ASP A 301 -18.06 38.34 -6.55
C ASP A 301 -17.36 39.06 -5.37
N LYS A 302 -16.08 39.41 -5.49
CA LYS A 302 -15.28 40.04 -4.43
C LYS A 302 -15.83 41.37 -3.92
N LEU A 303 -16.71 42.02 -4.67
CA LEU A 303 -17.35 43.28 -4.30
C LEU A 303 -18.77 43.07 -3.73
N GLY A 304 -19.18 41.81 -3.52
CA GLY A 304 -20.50 41.47 -3.00
C GLY A 304 -21.59 41.51 -4.06
N ARG A 305 -21.25 41.45 -5.35
CA ARG A 305 -22.23 41.48 -6.45
C ARG A 305 -22.71 40.08 -6.77
N HIS A 306 -24.01 39.91 -6.85
CA HIS A 306 -24.64 38.66 -7.26
C HIS A 306 -24.97 38.68 -8.75
N GLU A 307 -25.05 37.51 -9.35
CA GLU A 307 -25.44 37.38 -10.74
C GLU A 307 -26.93 37.72 -10.95
N LEU A 308 -27.24 38.16 -12.16
CA LEU A 308 -28.61 38.51 -12.55
C LEU A 308 -29.50 37.27 -12.69
N ASN A 309 -28.93 36.16 -13.16
CA ASN A 309 -29.66 34.95 -13.43
C ASN A 309 -28.79 33.70 -13.26
N TYR A 310 -29.12 32.88 -12.27
CA TYR A 310 -28.42 31.61 -12.05
C TYR A 310 -29.01 30.45 -12.90
N SER A 311 -30.13 30.66 -13.60
CA SER A 311 -30.78 29.57 -14.36
C SER A 311 -30.01 29.17 -15.64
N ASN A 312 -29.02 29.96 -16.04
CA ASN A 312 -28.15 29.76 -17.22
C ASN A 312 -26.69 29.45 -16.83
N ASN A 313 -26.42 29.23 -15.54
CA ASN A 313 -25.12 28.87 -15.02
C ASN A 313 -24.70 27.43 -15.32
N TRP A 314 -25.32 26.80 -16.32
CA TRP A 314 -25.06 25.41 -16.67
C TRP A 314 -25.26 25.17 -18.17
N ALA A 315 -24.58 24.14 -18.66
CA ALA A 315 -24.81 23.53 -19.96
C ALA A 315 -24.82 22.01 -19.80
N GLN A 316 -25.59 21.31 -20.62
CA GLN A 316 -25.60 19.84 -20.59
C GLN A 316 -25.44 19.23 -21.97
N VAL A 317 -24.85 18.04 -22.01
CA VAL A 317 -24.73 17.22 -23.21
C VAL A 317 -25.00 15.76 -22.85
N CYS A 318 -25.98 15.16 -23.50
CA CYS A 318 -26.18 13.71 -23.40
C CYS A 318 -25.17 13.02 -24.31
N ILE A 319 -24.40 12.12 -23.73
CA ILE A 319 -23.33 11.40 -24.42
C ILE A 319 -23.52 9.90 -24.29
N GLN A 320 -23.18 9.16 -25.34
CA GLN A 320 -23.06 7.72 -25.29
C GLN A 320 -21.58 7.36 -25.21
N ILE A 321 -21.19 6.74 -24.10
CA ILE A 321 -19.85 6.21 -23.88
C ILE A 321 -19.86 4.74 -24.34
N THR A 322 -18.89 4.36 -25.16
CA THR A 322 -18.68 2.97 -25.56
C THR A 322 -17.24 2.57 -25.21
N GLN A 323 -17.10 1.63 -24.29
CA GLN A 323 -15.81 1.07 -23.88
C GLN A 323 -15.38 -0.04 -24.85
N GLY A 324 -14.16 0.09 -25.37
CA GLY A 324 -13.45 -0.95 -26.12
C GLY A 324 -12.35 -1.61 -25.28
N ALA A 325 -11.64 -2.58 -25.87
CA ALA A 325 -10.56 -3.30 -25.18
C ALA A 325 -9.39 -2.38 -24.78
N SER A 326 -9.02 -1.42 -25.64
CA SER A 326 -7.88 -0.52 -25.43
C SER A 326 -8.20 0.96 -25.63
N SER A 327 -9.46 1.31 -25.90
CA SER A 327 -9.90 2.69 -26.15
C SER A 327 -11.36 2.88 -25.74
N ALA A 328 -11.80 4.13 -25.58
CA ALA A 328 -13.21 4.49 -25.50
C ALA A 328 -13.59 5.34 -26.73
N SER A 329 -14.89 5.37 -27.06
CA SER A 329 -15.46 6.32 -28.02
C SER A 329 -16.68 6.98 -27.43
N VAL A 330 -16.84 8.28 -27.69
CA VAL A 330 -17.99 9.08 -27.22
C VAL A 330 -18.72 9.68 -28.42
N SER A 331 -20.05 9.61 -28.39
CA SER A 331 -20.92 10.28 -29.37
C SER A 331 -22.04 11.04 -28.69
N VAL A 332 -22.38 12.22 -29.20
CA VAL A 332 -23.48 13.03 -28.69
C VAL A 332 -24.84 12.42 -29.06
N VAL A 333 -25.74 12.34 -28.08
CA VAL A 333 -27.09 11.81 -28.24
C VAL A 333 -28.08 12.97 -28.41
N SER A 334 -28.90 12.91 -29.46
CA SER A 334 -29.96 13.90 -29.69
C SER A 334 -31.14 13.70 -28.74
N GLY A 335 -31.80 14.79 -28.33
CA GLY A 335 -33.00 14.71 -27.48
C GLY A 335 -32.71 14.64 -25.99
N CYS A 336 -31.65 15.33 -25.55
CA CYS A 336 -31.27 15.41 -24.15
C CYS A 336 -32.34 16.17 -23.34
N THR A 337 -33.04 15.48 -22.45
CA THR A 337 -33.96 16.11 -21.51
C THR A 337 -33.16 16.83 -20.42
N PRO A 338 -33.65 17.97 -19.90
CA PRO A 338 -33.09 18.62 -18.73
C PRO A 338 -32.70 17.64 -17.64
N TYR A 339 -31.47 17.73 -17.13
CA TYR A 339 -31.10 16.99 -15.93
C TYR A 339 -32.09 17.34 -14.84
N THR A 340 -32.61 16.31 -14.18
CA THR A 340 -33.54 16.45 -13.07
C THR A 340 -32.95 15.63 -11.94
N ASP A 341 -32.77 16.27 -10.79
CA ASP A 341 -32.22 15.63 -9.61
C ASP A 341 -33.19 14.59 -9.03
N CYS A 342 -32.78 13.89 -7.97
CA CYS A 342 -33.61 12.84 -7.41
C CYS A 342 -34.90 13.34 -6.71
N LEU A 343 -35.04 14.65 -6.46
CA LEU A 343 -36.26 15.28 -5.94
C LEU A 343 -37.23 15.71 -7.05
N GLY A 344 -36.82 15.59 -8.32
CA GLY A 344 -37.61 16.07 -9.44
C GLY A 344 -37.35 17.55 -9.77
N GLU A 345 -36.33 18.16 -9.16
CA GLU A 345 -35.94 19.54 -9.47
C GLU A 345 -35.03 19.54 -10.70
N ILE A 346 -35.47 20.26 -11.74
CA ILE A 346 -34.67 20.44 -12.94
C ILE A 346 -33.43 21.25 -12.57
N TYR A 347 -32.26 20.69 -12.84
CA TYR A 347 -30.97 21.22 -12.39
C TYR A 347 -30.85 21.37 -10.88
N GLY A 348 -31.56 20.57 -10.08
CA GLY A 348 -31.32 20.54 -8.65
C GLY A 348 -29.99 19.85 -8.29
N ALA A 349 -29.60 19.96 -7.03
CA ALA A 349 -28.36 19.36 -6.51
C ALA A 349 -28.61 18.06 -5.72
N ALA A 350 -29.87 17.63 -5.54
CA ALA A 350 -30.17 16.49 -4.70
C ALA A 350 -29.64 15.18 -5.30
N GLN A 351 -28.78 14.49 -4.55
CA GLN A 351 -28.28 13.15 -4.88
C GLN A 351 -28.93 12.10 -3.97
N PRO A 352 -29.12 10.85 -4.45
CA PRO A 352 -29.41 9.75 -3.55
C PRO A 352 -28.22 9.51 -2.63
N ASP A 353 -28.53 9.24 -1.38
CA ASP A 353 -27.55 8.76 -0.42
C ASP A 353 -27.10 7.33 -0.75
N CYS A 354 -26.14 6.80 0.02
CA CYS A 354 -25.59 5.47 -0.22
C CYS A 354 -26.61 4.33 -0.11
N SER A 355 -27.81 4.58 0.46
CA SER A 355 -28.92 3.62 0.53
C SER A 355 -29.95 3.79 -0.62
N GLY A 356 -29.73 4.76 -1.49
CA GLY A 356 -30.61 5.10 -2.61
C GLY A 356 -31.73 6.08 -2.23
N ILE A 357 -31.70 6.67 -1.04
CA ILE A 357 -32.71 7.65 -0.59
C ILE A 357 -32.26 9.04 -1.03
N CYS A 358 -33.08 9.71 -1.83
CA CYS A 358 -32.80 11.08 -2.28
C CYS A 358 -32.64 12.07 -1.12
N ASN A 359 -31.52 12.81 -1.07
CA ASN A 359 -31.11 13.65 0.06
C ASN A 359 -31.28 12.93 1.41
N GLY A 360 -31.02 11.63 1.41
CA GLY A 360 -31.18 10.80 2.59
C GLY A 360 -30.06 11.04 3.60
N PRO A 361 -30.27 10.61 4.85
CA PRO A 361 -29.34 10.90 5.94
C PRO A 361 -28.14 9.95 5.97
N TYR A 362 -28.15 8.84 5.23
CA TYR A 362 -27.13 7.80 5.34
C TYR A 362 -25.83 8.23 4.66
N LYS A 363 -24.72 8.14 5.38
CA LYS A 363 -23.40 8.50 4.89
C LYS A 363 -22.62 7.25 4.49
N VAL A 364 -21.86 7.35 3.40
CA VAL A 364 -20.85 6.35 3.05
C VAL A 364 -19.81 6.33 4.17
N GLY A 365 -19.39 5.17 4.67
CA GLY A 365 -18.40 5.06 5.74
C GLY A 365 -18.95 5.12 7.18
N ASP A 366 -20.20 5.54 7.38
CA ASP A 366 -20.86 5.52 8.70
C ASP A 366 -21.30 4.08 9.03
N THR A 367 -20.49 3.39 9.83
CA THR A 367 -20.71 1.97 10.11
C THR A 367 -21.72 1.73 11.21
N ASN A 368 -21.93 2.71 12.08
CA ASN A 368 -22.80 2.60 13.25
C ASN A 368 -24.20 3.22 13.01
N LEU A 369 -24.39 3.89 11.86
CA LEU A 369 -25.62 4.51 11.37
C LEU A 369 -26.14 5.63 12.28
N ASN A 370 -25.25 6.40 12.89
CA ASN A 370 -25.60 7.56 13.73
C ASN A 370 -25.62 8.89 12.94
N TYR A 371 -25.30 8.85 11.65
CA TYR A 371 -25.25 9.99 10.72
C TYR A 371 -24.11 10.98 10.96
N GLN A 372 -23.11 10.60 11.74
CA GLN A 372 -21.89 11.36 12.01
C GLN A 372 -20.67 10.54 11.56
N TYR A 373 -19.57 11.24 11.30
CA TYR A 373 -18.28 10.58 11.18
C TYR A 373 -17.60 10.74 12.54
N ASP A 374 -17.29 9.62 13.19
CA ASP A 374 -16.57 9.61 14.46
C ASP A 374 -15.66 8.38 14.59
N ASP A 375 -14.85 8.34 15.65
CA ASP A 375 -13.88 7.25 15.89
C ASP A 375 -14.52 5.85 15.95
N LEU A 376 -15.83 5.73 16.18
CA LEU A 376 -16.51 4.43 16.18
C LEU A 376 -16.67 3.85 14.78
N ASP A 377 -16.59 4.67 13.73
CA ASP A 377 -16.72 4.23 12.35
C ASP A 377 -15.52 3.42 11.84
N PRO A 378 -14.28 3.92 11.89
CA PRO A 378 -13.12 3.10 11.54
C PRO A 378 -13.04 1.87 12.47
N GLU A 379 -13.37 1.99 13.76
CA GLU A 379 -13.47 0.84 14.67
C GLU A 379 -14.48 -0.21 14.22
N GLY A 380 -15.62 0.20 13.66
CA GLY A 380 -16.62 -0.68 13.09
C GLY A 380 -16.07 -1.49 11.91
N TYR A 381 -15.28 -0.85 11.04
CA TYR A 381 -14.55 -1.55 9.98
C TYR A 381 -13.54 -2.55 10.52
N LEU A 382 -12.64 -2.12 11.40
CA LEU A 382 -11.54 -2.95 11.91
C LEU A 382 -12.07 -4.23 12.59
N ASN A 383 -13.08 -4.08 13.46
CA ASN A 383 -13.73 -5.22 14.12
C ASN A 383 -14.50 -6.08 13.13
N GLY A 384 -15.27 -5.45 12.25
CA GLY A 384 -16.10 -6.16 11.27
C GLY A 384 -15.28 -6.99 10.28
N ILE A 385 -14.13 -6.48 9.84
CA ILE A 385 -13.18 -7.18 8.95
C ILE A 385 -12.52 -8.36 9.69
N ILE A 386 -12.00 -8.13 10.90
CA ILE A 386 -11.32 -9.18 11.68
C ILE A 386 -12.25 -10.33 12.09
N ASP A 387 -13.47 -9.99 12.52
CA ASP A 387 -14.47 -10.97 12.96
C ASP A 387 -15.22 -11.63 11.79
N GLY A 388 -15.04 -11.11 10.56
CA GLY A 388 -15.78 -11.58 9.38
C GLY A 388 -17.28 -11.31 9.47
N THR A 389 -17.68 -10.25 10.18
CA THR A 389 -19.08 -9.86 10.40
C THR A 389 -19.52 -8.67 9.55
N LEU A 390 -18.58 -7.97 8.91
CA LEU A 390 -18.88 -6.86 8.03
C LEU A 390 -19.45 -7.36 6.70
N GLU A 391 -20.77 -7.36 6.57
CA GLU A 391 -21.43 -7.62 5.29
C GLU A 391 -21.29 -6.41 4.36
N TYR A 392 -21.01 -6.71 3.09
CA TYR A 392 -20.97 -5.72 2.02
C TYR A 392 -22.28 -4.94 1.91
N GLY A 393 -22.15 -3.63 1.76
CA GLY A 393 -23.22 -2.72 1.41
C GLY A 393 -22.63 -1.42 0.87
N THR A 394 -23.35 -0.75 -0.02
CA THR A 394 -22.91 0.49 -0.68
C THR A 394 -22.55 1.61 0.30
N CYS A 395 -23.21 1.68 1.47
CA CYS A 395 -22.85 2.62 2.53
C CYS A 395 -21.58 2.26 3.29
N LYS A 396 -21.07 1.04 3.14
CA LYS A 396 -19.86 0.56 3.83
C LYS A 396 -18.67 0.41 2.88
N ASP A 397 -18.87 0.63 1.59
CA ASP A 397 -17.81 0.60 0.59
C ASP A 397 -17.36 2.05 0.39
N ALA A 398 -16.38 2.47 1.18
CA ALA A 398 -16.02 3.88 1.31
C ALA A 398 -15.35 4.40 0.04
N ASN A 399 -14.55 3.56 -0.64
CA ASN A 399 -13.85 3.92 -1.88
C ASN A 399 -14.57 3.43 -3.17
N GLN A 400 -15.74 2.82 -3.03
CA GLN A 400 -16.60 2.32 -4.11
C GLN A 400 -15.94 1.29 -5.04
N ASP A 401 -15.05 0.46 -4.52
CA ASP A 401 -14.35 -0.57 -5.32
C ASP A 401 -15.02 -1.95 -5.27
N ASN A 402 -16.13 -2.08 -4.54
CA ASN A 402 -16.88 -3.31 -4.24
C ASN A 402 -16.16 -4.30 -3.32
N LEU A 403 -15.15 -3.86 -2.58
CA LEU A 403 -14.45 -4.62 -1.57
C LEU A 403 -14.61 -3.92 -0.21
N LEU A 404 -14.54 -4.70 0.86
CA LEU A 404 -14.43 -4.18 2.21
C LEU A 404 -13.02 -4.51 2.70
N SER A 405 -12.22 -3.48 2.88
CA SER A 405 -10.81 -3.59 3.18
C SER A 405 -10.37 -2.55 4.19
N ILE A 406 -9.10 -2.63 4.57
CA ILE A 406 -8.48 -1.61 5.40
C ILE A 406 -8.45 -0.22 4.74
N THR A 407 -8.52 -0.14 3.40
CA THR A 407 -8.61 1.14 2.67
C THR A 407 -9.85 1.92 3.09
N ASP A 408 -10.98 1.24 3.27
CA ASP A 408 -12.22 1.89 3.71
C ASP A 408 -12.07 2.52 5.09
N ALA A 409 -11.54 1.76 6.04
CA ALA A 409 -11.28 2.24 7.39
C ALA A 409 -10.32 3.44 7.40
N ILE A 410 -9.29 3.39 6.57
CA ILE A 410 -8.28 4.46 6.44
C ILE A 410 -8.90 5.75 5.89
N LEU A 411 -9.73 5.66 4.86
CA LEU A 411 -10.39 6.84 4.27
C LEU A 411 -11.41 7.45 5.24
N VAL A 412 -12.19 6.62 5.93
CA VAL A 412 -13.14 7.09 6.94
C VAL A 412 -12.41 7.77 8.10
N ASN A 413 -11.30 7.19 8.57
CA ASN A 413 -10.45 7.82 9.59
C ASN A 413 -9.90 9.18 9.12
N ALA A 414 -9.50 9.29 7.86
CA ALA A 414 -9.04 10.55 7.29
C ALA A 414 -10.14 11.62 7.35
N CYS A 415 -11.39 11.29 6.98
CA CYS A 415 -12.50 12.24 7.14
C CYS A 415 -12.73 12.64 8.60
N VAL A 416 -12.75 11.68 9.54
CA VAL A 416 -12.92 11.99 10.98
C VAL A 416 -11.85 12.98 11.45
N ARG A 417 -10.61 12.78 11.02
CA ARG A 417 -9.49 13.64 11.38
C ARG A 417 -9.53 15.00 10.70
N GLU A 418 -10.03 15.08 9.47
CA GLU A 418 -10.23 16.34 8.74
C GLU A 418 -11.26 17.23 9.46
N LEU A 419 -12.36 16.64 9.94
CA LEU A 419 -13.37 17.35 10.73
C LEU A 419 -12.83 17.91 12.06
N ASP A 420 -11.77 17.31 12.59
CA ASP A 420 -11.04 17.77 13.78
C ASP A 420 -9.89 18.75 13.45
N GLU A 421 -9.78 19.21 12.20
CA GLU A 421 -8.73 20.10 11.69
C GLU A 421 -7.31 19.55 11.90
N LEU A 422 -7.15 18.22 11.87
CA LEU A 422 -5.86 17.56 12.05
C LEU A 422 -5.15 17.37 10.69
N PRO A 423 -3.81 17.44 10.65
CA PRO A 423 -3.08 17.36 9.38
C PRO A 423 -3.00 15.94 8.83
N HIS A 424 -3.04 15.80 7.50
CA HIS A 424 -2.89 14.53 6.80
C HIS A 424 -1.49 14.41 6.18
N PRO A 425 -0.81 13.25 6.28
CA PRO A 425 0.41 13.03 5.54
C PRO A 425 0.10 12.98 4.04
N GLY A 426 0.89 13.67 3.22
CA GLY A 426 1.01 13.40 1.78
C GLY A 426 -0.22 13.58 0.90
N ALA A 427 -1.32 14.17 1.37
CA ALA A 427 -2.53 14.39 0.59
C ALA A 427 -3.41 15.55 1.10
N GLU A 428 -2.84 16.76 1.21
CA GLU A 428 -3.54 17.96 1.72
C GLU A 428 -4.50 18.62 0.70
N TRP A 429 -4.72 18.01 -0.46
CA TRP A 429 -5.43 18.58 -1.63
C TRP A 429 -6.79 17.90 -1.92
N ARG A 430 -7.27 17.06 -1.01
CA ARG A 430 -8.49 16.27 -1.14
C ARG A 430 -9.39 16.54 0.05
N ASP A 431 -10.67 16.74 -0.20
CA ASP A 431 -11.71 16.58 0.82
C ASP A 431 -11.83 15.09 1.14
N PHE A 432 -11.38 14.68 2.32
CA PHE A 432 -11.43 13.30 2.77
C PHE A 432 -12.83 12.87 3.17
N CYS A 433 -13.72 13.81 3.47
CA CYS A 433 -15.12 13.55 3.77
C CYS A 433 -15.99 13.33 2.54
N ASP A 434 -15.51 13.68 1.34
CA ASP A 434 -16.03 13.19 0.07
C ASP A 434 -15.51 11.78 -0.25
N LEU A 435 -15.92 10.82 0.59
CA LEU A 435 -15.46 9.42 0.52
C LEU A 435 -15.84 8.75 -0.81
N ALA A 436 -16.98 9.14 -1.40
CA ALA A 436 -17.51 8.63 -2.66
C ALA A 436 -16.67 8.99 -3.91
N THR A 437 -15.42 9.42 -3.72
CA THR A 437 -14.45 9.74 -4.76
C THR A 437 -13.52 8.55 -5.03
N PHE A 438 -12.63 8.71 -6.01
CA PHE A 438 -11.87 7.63 -6.63
C PHE A 438 -11.11 6.71 -5.66
N ASN A 439 -11.27 5.39 -5.80
CA ASN A 439 -10.22 4.45 -5.39
C ASN A 439 -9.00 4.61 -6.31
N ILE A 440 -7.90 5.12 -5.76
CA ILE A 440 -6.65 5.32 -6.50
C ILE A 440 -5.75 4.12 -6.25
N VAL A 441 -5.50 3.34 -7.30
CA VAL A 441 -4.46 2.29 -7.29
C VAL A 441 -3.18 2.85 -7.91
N ASN A 442 -2.14 3.01 -7.10
CA ASN A 442 -0.81 3.43 -7.52
C ASN A 442 0.06 2.24 -7.91
N THR A 443 0.11 1.97 -9.21
CA THR A 443 0.91 0.89 -9.78
C THR A 443 2.42 1.17 -9.82
N ASN A 444 2.85 2.40 -9.54
CA ASN A 444 4.26 2.78 -9.52
C ASN A 444 4.92 2.47 -8.16
N ASP A 445 4.11 2.37 -7.12
CA ASP A 445 4.53 2.01 -5.78
C ASP A 445 4.30 0.52 -5.52
N THR A 446 5.22 -0.10 -4.77
CA THR A 446 5.14 -1.52 -4.43
C THR A 446 5.62 -1.76 -3.01
N ALA A 447 4.83 -2.53 -2.26
CA ALA A 447 5.13 -3.00 -0.92
C ALA A 447 5.38 -4.51 -0.98
N TRP A 448 6.64 -4.90 -0.79
CA TRP A 448 7.05 -6.30 -0.76
C TRP A 448 7.06 -6.81 0.67
N PHE A 449 6.21 -7.80 0.95
CA PHE A 449 6.16 -8.50 2.23
C PHE A 449 6.84 -9.87 2.12
N SER A 450 7.52 -10.30 3.18
CA SER A 450 8.12 -11.63 3.25
C SER A 450 8.17 -12.18 4.66
N LEU A 451 8.39 -13.49 4.80
CA LEU A 451 8.57 -14.10 6.12
C LEU A 451 10.05 -14.17 6.52
N GLY A 452 10.35 -13.86 7.77
CA GLY A 452 11.62 -14.17 8.42
C GLY A 452 11.76 -15.66 8.76
N ALA A 453 12.80 -16.06 9.47
CA ALA A 453 12.86 -17.41 10.03
C ALA A 453 11.79 -17.57 11.12
N ALA A 454 11.10 -18.72 11.16
CA ALA A 454 10.20 -19.05 12.25
C ALA A 454 11.01 -19.38 13.51
N ASN A 455 10.64 -18.78 14.65
CA ASN A 455 11.15 -19.16 15.95
C ASN A 455 10.16 -20.15 16.59
N ALA A 456 10.47 -21.43 16.47
CA ALA A 456 9.61 -22.50 16.99
C ALA A 456 9.59 -22.56 18.53
N GLY A 457 10.70 -22.17 19.17
CA GLY A 457 10.83 -22.11 20.63
C GLY A 457 9.94 -21.07 21.30
N GLU A 458 9.84 -19.88 20.69
CA GLU A 458 8.98 -18.79 21.16
C GLU A 458 7.66 -18.70 20.38
N GLN A 459 7.42 -19.65 19.48
CA GLN A 459 6.22 -19.79 18.65
C GLN A 459 5.82 -18.51 17.90
N TYR A 460 6.77 -17.89 17.18
CA TYR A 460 6.47 -16.74 16.32
C TYR A 460 7.18 -16.82 14.97
N VAL A 461 6.70 -16.02 14.01
CA VAL A 461 7.39 -15.68 12.76
C VAL A 461 7.33 -14.17 12.55
N ASP A 462 8.42 -13.57 12.09
CA ASP A 462 8.46 -12.14 11.79
C ASP A 462 8.08 -11.89 10.32
N ILE A 463 7.27 -10.86 10.04
CA ILE A 463 6.98 -10.37 8.68
C ILE A 463 7.88 -9.19 8.41
N TYR A 464 8.51 -9.20 7.24
CA TYR A 464 9.41 -8.18 6.74
C TYR A 464 8.75 -7.36 5.65
N LEU A 465 9.05 -6.06 5.61
CA LEU A 465 8.61 -5.14 4.58
C LEU A 465 9.82 -4.56 3.84
N LYS A 466 9.69 -4.43 2.53
CA LYS A 466 10.54 -3.61 1.66
C LYS A 466 9.62 -2.71 0.83
N ASN A 467 9.83 -1.40 0.92
CA ASN A 467 9.00 -0.35 0.29
C ASN A 467 9.89 0.87 -0.07
N PRO A 468 10.75 0.76 -1.09
CA PRO A 468 11.77 1.77 -1.40
C PRO A 468 11.21 3.09 -1.96
N LEU A 469 10.01 3.07 -2.56
CA LEU A 469 9.46 4.22 -3.29
C LEU A 469 8.47 5.04 -2.45
N THR A 470 7.83 4.42 -1.45
CA THR A 470 6.71 5.03 -0.73
C THR A 470 6.63 4.61 0.72
N HIS A 471 6.02 5.45 1.55
CA HIS A 471 5.69 5.09 2.93
C HIS A 471 4.40 4.29 2.94
N VAL A 472 4.21 3.44 3.96
CA VAL A 472 2.99 2.63 4.10
C VAL A 472 2.22 3.14 5.31
N LEU A 473 0.94 3.48 5.10
CA LEU A 473 0.03 3.97 6.13
C LEU A 473 -0.71 2.81 6.83
N GLY A 474 -1.08 1.78 6.07
CA GLY A 474 -1.74 0.59 6.60
C GLY A 474 -1.68 -0.59 5.64
N TYR A 475 -2.05 -1.77 6.13
CA TYR A 475 -1.99 -3.02 5.38
C TYR A 475 -3.00 -4.05 5.89
N GLN A 476 -3.39 -4.95 5.00
CA GLN A 476 -4.20 -6.13 5.29
C GLN A 476 -3.54 -7.36 4.67
N LEU A 477 -3.18 -8.33 5.50
CA LEU A 477 -2.39 -9.51 5.14
C LEU A 477 -3.15 -10.79 5.48
N GLN A 478 -2.99 -11.83 4.68
CA GLN A 478 -3.54 -13.15 4.95
C GLN A 478 -2.41 -14.17 5.13
N MET A 479 -2.42 -14.87 6.27
CA MET A 479 -1.51 -15.97 6.59
C MET A 479 -2.23 -17.31 6.67
N SER A 480 -1.47 -18.40 6.67
CA SER A 480 -1.97 -19.76 6.83
C SER A 480 -0.95 -20.68 7.53
N GLY A 481 -1.36 -21.92 7.81
CA GLY A 481 -0.46 -22.97 8.30
C GLY A 481 -0.26 -23.01 9.82
N ALA A 482 -0.88 -22.09 10.56
CA ALA A 482 -0.92 -22.09 12.02
C ALA A 482 -2.25 -21.50 12.54
N GLN A 483 -2.52 -21.72 13.83
CA GLN A 483 -3.49 -20.95 14.60
C GLN A 483 -2.77 -19.77 15.25
N PHE A 484 -3.09 -18.56 14.78
CA PHE A 484 -2.40 -17.35 15.20
C PHE A 484 -2.99 -16.79 16.49
N SER A 485 -2.11 -16.42 17.42
CA SER A 485 -2.50 -16.06 18.79
C SER A 485 -2.24 -14.58 19.11
N ASN A 486 -1.27 -13.95 18.47
CA ASN A 486 -0.98 -12.53 18.65
C ASN A 486 -0.23 -11.95 17.44
N ALA A 487 -0.33 -10.64 17.21
CA ALA A 487 0.50 -9.91 16.26
C ALA A 487 1.04 -8.63 16.94
N GLN A 488 2.34 -8.39 16.82
CA GLN A 488 3.04 -7.30 17.48
C GLN A 488 3.81 -6.47 16.45
N ASN A 489 3.67 -5.14 16.54
CA ASN A 489 4.48 -4.20 15.77
C ASN A 489 5.97 -4.24 16.18
N LEU A 490 6.87 -4.28 15.20
CA LEU A 490 8.33 -4.25 15.38
C LEU A 490 8.99 -2.97 14.84
N VAL A 491 8.23 -2.05 14.25
CA VAL A 491 8.78 -0.79 13.73
C VAL A 491 9.36 0.03 14.89
N PRO A 492 10.66 0.38 14.86
CA PRO A 492 11.39 0.87 16.04
C PRO A 492 11.21 2.37 16.35
N ASP A 493 10.29 3.06 15.68
CA ASP A 493 10.14 4.52 15.79
C ASP A 493 9.27 4.93 16.99
N ALA A 494 9.77 5.87 17.80
CA ALA A 494 9.16 6.29 19.06
C ALA A 494 7.88 7.15 18.91
N GLY A 495 7.38 7.33 17.68
CA GLY A 495 6.11 7.99 17.39
C GLY A 495 5.24 7.23 16.39
N TYR A 496 5.60 6.00 16.02
CA TYR A 496 4.80 5.17 15.13
C TYR A 496 3.77 4.37 15.93
N GLU A 497 2.51 4.80 15.86
CA GLU A 497 1.38 4.15 16.54
C GLU A 497 0.51 3.45 15.49
N ILE A 498 0.57 2.12 15.53
CA ILE A 498 -0.27 1.26 14.70
C ILE A 498 -1.07 0.34 15.61
N ASP A 499 -2.37 0.27 15.34
CA ASP A 499 -3.23 -0.78 15.82
C ASP A 499 -3.07 -2.00 14.93
N VAL A 500 -2.54 -3.08 15.51
CA VAL A 500 -2.37 -4.36 14.83
C VAL A 500 -3.41 -5.31 15.38
N ARG A 501 -4.34 -5.74 14.53
CA ARG A 501 -5.33 -6.76 14.88
C ARG A 501 -5.12 -8.01 14.06
N HIS A 502 -5.50 -9.14 14.62
CA HIS A 502 -5.42 -10.44 13.97
C HIS A 502 -6.59 -11.34 14.37
N ASN A 503 -6.83 -12.39 13.60
CA ASN A 503 -7.68 -13.51 13.99
C ASN A 503 -6.92 -14.85 13.94
N GLU A 504 -7.51 -15.90 14.52
CA GLU A 504 -6.90 -17.23 14.57
C GLU A 504 -6.66 -17.85 13.19
N ALA A 505 -7.42 -17.42 12.18
CA ALA A 505 -7.33 -17.89 10.79
C ALA A 505 -6.18 -17.23 10.00
N GLY A 506 -5.51 -16.22 10.56
CA GLY A 506 -4.34 -15.58 9.96
C GLY A 506 -4.62 -14.30 9.19
N LEU A 507 -5.82 -13.72 9.29
CA LEU A 507 -6.04 -12.36 8.82
C LEU A 507 -5.35 -11.40 9.80
N ILE A 508 -4.55 -10.48 9.27
CA ILE A 508 -3.84 -9.45 10.04
C ILE A 508 -4.11 -8.11 9.39
N ILE A 509 -4.51 -7.12 10.18
CA ILE A 509 -4.63 -5.72 9.75
C ILE A 509 -3.69 -4.86 10.56
N GLY A 510 -3.10 -3.89 9.88
CA GLY A 510 -2.34 -2.81 10.49
C GLY A 510 -2.96 -1.47 10.10
N PHE A 511 -3.44 -0.73 11.10
CA PHE A 511 -4.15 0.53 10.95
C PHE A 511 -3.54 1.61 11.82
N SER A 512 -3.22 2.79 11.27
CA SER A 512 -2.69 3.88 12.07
C SER A 512 -3.77 4.93 12.38
N PRO A 513 -4.32 4.99 13.60
CA PRO A 513 -5.36 5.94 13.95
C PRO A 513 -4.90 7.40 13.85
N ASN A 514 -3.61 7.65 14.16
CA ASN A 514 -3.00 8.97 14.07
C ASN A 514 -2.28 9.21 12.72
N GLU A 515 -2.54 8.37 11.72
CA GLU A 515 -1.90 8.34 10.40
C GLU A 515 -0.36 8.37 10.43
N SER A 516 0.25 7.75 11.44
CA SER A 516 1.69 7.51 11.44
C SER A 516 2.09 6.53 10.34
N ILE A 517 3.21 6.82 9.68
CA ILE A 517 3.63 6.11 8.46
C ILE A 517 4.82 5.20 8.73
N ILE A 518 4.83 4.03 8.09
CA ILE A 518 6.02 3.17 8.04
C ILE A 518 7.04 3.80 7.09
N PRO A 519 8.29 4.02 7.53
CA PRO A 519 9.34 4.58 6.69
C PRO A 519 9.66 3.70 5.48
N ARG A 520 10.35 4.29 4.50
CA ARG A 520 10.83 3.56 3.33
C ARG A 520 11.95 2.60 3.72
N TYR A 521 11.77 1.31 3.43
CA TYR A 521 12.82 0.31 3.59
C TYR A 521 13.41 -0.13 2.25
N LEU A 522 14.71 0.12 2.07
CA LEU A 522 15.46 -0.29 0.87
C LEU A 522 15.78 -1.80 0.85
N VAL A 523 15.81 -2.42 2.03
CA VAL A 523 16.04 -3.86 2.24
C VAL A 523 14.91 -4.41 3.11
N PRO A 524 14.54 -5.70 2.98
CA PRO A 524 13.54 -6.30 3.86
C PRO A 524 13.89 -6.05 5.33
N THR A 525 12.99 -5.39 6.05
CA THR A 525 13.15 -5.00 7.46
C THR A 525 11.97 -5.55 8.26
N PRO A 526 12.18 -6.17 9.44
CA PRO A 526 11.07 -6.73 10.21
C PRO A 526 10.13 -5.63 10.69
N VAL A 527 8.83 -5.79 10.43
CA VAL A 527 7.78 -4.82 10.79
C VAL A 527 6.71 -5.42 11.69
N LEU A 528 6.50 -6.73 11.66
CA LEU A 528 5.57 -7.44 12.53
C LEU A 528 6.20 -8.71 13.08
N ARG A 529 5.80 -9.08 14.28
CA ARG A 529 5.98 -10.40 14.88
C ARG A 529 4.63 -11.06 15.06
N VAL A 530 4.43 -12.21 14.45
CA VAL A 530 3.17 -12.97 14.53
C VAL A 530 3.39 -14.24 15.34
N TYR A 531 2.72 -14.32 16.47
CA TYR A 531 2.73 -15.48 17.36
C TYR A 531 1.66 -16.49 16.96
N TYR A 532 1.93 -17.75 17.20
CA TYR A 532 0.99 -18.85 16.99
C TYR A 532 0.91 -19.77 18.20
N SER A 533 -0.26 -20.36 18.44
CA SER A 533 -0.48 -21.35 19.51
C SER A 533 -0.18 -22.77 19.05
N GLN A 534 -0.48 -23.07 17.79
CA GLN A 534 -0.33 -24.38 17.19
C GLN A 534 -0.07 -24.26 15.69
N VAL A 535 0.85 -25.08 15.16
CA VAL A 535 1.02 -25.28 13.73
C VAL A 535 -0.04 -26.27 13.22
N THR A 536 -0.73 -25.91 12.14
CA THR A 536 -1.77 -26.74 11.51
C THR A 536 -1.34 -27.30 10.15
N GLY A 537 -0.33 -26.70 9.51
CA GLY A 537 0.26 -27.13 8.23
C GLY A 537 1.68 -27.69 8.35
N SER A 538 2.28 -28.06 7.22
CA SER A 538 3.72 -28.39 7.14
C SER A 538 4.61 -27.14 7.16
N GLU A 539 4.05 -25.99 6.77
CA GLU A 539 4.70 -24.70 6.70
C GLU A 539 3.74 -23.62 7.21
N ILE A 540 4.28 -22.54 7.75
CA ILE A 540 3.56 -21.29 8.03
C ILE A 540 3.78 -20.38 6.83
N CYS A 541 2.71 -19.89 6.22
CA CYS A 541 2.79 -19.11 4.99
C CYS A 541 2.13 -17.73 5.13
N LEU A 542 2.71 -16.74 4.47
CA LEU A 542 2.06 -15.49 4.10
C LEU A 542 1.44 -15.71 2.71
N GLU A 543 0.13 -15.82 2.63
CA GLU A 543 -0.58 -16.19 1.41
C GLU A 543 -0.69 -15.01 0.43
N SER A 544 -1.09 -13.86 0.95
CA SER A 544 -1.30 -12.67 0.14
C SER A 544 -1.18 -11.38 0.96
N VAL A 545 -0.85 -10.30 0.23
CA VAL A 545 -1.15 -8.94 0.65
C VAL A 545 -2.51 -8.63 0.04
N MET A 546 -3.55 -8.54 0.86
CA MET A 546 -4.90 -8.20 0.37
C MET A 546 -4.94 -6.75 -0.05
N THR A 547 -4.38 -5.87 0.80
CA THR A 547 -4.33 -4.42 0.59
C THR A 547 -3.08 -3.85 1.26
N ALA A 548 -2.48 -2.84 0.65
CA ALA A 548 -1.48 -1.98 1.28
C ALA A 548 -1.74 -0.56 0.82
N VAL A 549 -1.75 0.41 1.73
CA VAL A 549 -2.09 1.81 1.45
C VAL A 549 -0.88 2.67 1.73
N ASN A 550 -0.52 3.57 0.80
CA ASN A 550 0.60 4.50 1.00
C ASN A 550 0.19 5.75 1.79
N ASN A 551 1.15 6.64 2.03
CA ASN A 551 0.90 7.91 2.72
C ASN A 551 0.15 8.96 1.88
N ASN A 552 -0.31 8.63 0.68
CA ASN A 552 -1.18 9.49 -0.12
C ASN A 552 -2.61 8.90 -0.19
N TYR A 553 -2.92 7.90 0.66
CA TYR A 553 -4.21 7.19 0.68
C TYR A 553 -4.50 6.38 -0.59
N GLU A 554 -3.44 6.00 -1.32
CA GLU A 554 -3.55 5.21 -2.54
C GLU A 554 -3.24 3.75 -2.21
N GLU A 555 -4.01 2.83 -2.80
CA GLU A 555 -3.66 1.41 -2.77
C GLU A 555 -2.42 1.15 -3.62
N VAL A 556 -1.42 0.48 -3.05
CA VAL A 556 -0.17 0.14 -3.74
C VAL A 556 -0.10 -1.33 -4.08
N VAL A 557 0.81 -1.68 -5.00
CA VAL A 557 1.00 -3.09 -5.38
C VAL A 557 1.60 -3.86 -4.21
N GLY A 558 0.81 -4.74 -3.60
CA GLY A 558 1.25 -5.67 -2.58
C GLY A 558 1.82 -6.95 -3.18
N ILE A 559 3.06 -7.31 -2.85
CA ILE A 559 3.69 -8.55 -3.34
C ILE A 559 4.22 -9.36 -2.17
N VAL A 560 3.89 -10.65 -2.14
CA VAL A 560 4.54 -11.60 -1.23
C VAL A 560 5.78 -12.20 -1.90
N THR A 561 6.90 -12.17 -1.19
CA THR A 561 8.17 -12.83 -1.55
C THR A 561 8.60 -13.75 -0.41
N ASP A 562 9.30 -14.86 -0.71
CA ASP A 562 9.74 -15.84 0.30
C ASP A 562 8.64 -16.21 1.32
N ASN A 563 7.54 -16.75 0.79
CA ASN A 563 6.23 -16.76 1.44
C ASN A 563 6.02 -17.80 2.55
N CYS A 564 6.82 -18.87 2.63
CA CYS A 564 6.57 -19.98 3.56
C CYS A 564 7.80 -20.35 4.41
N ARG A 565 7.57 -20.84 5.63
CA ARG A 565 8.60 -21.29 6.57
C ARG A 565 8.20 -22.59 7.25
N THR A 566 9.13 -23.54 7.27
CA THR A 566 8.99 -24.75 8.10
C THR A 566 9.16 -24.36 9.58
N PRO A 567 8.23 -24.75 10.47
CA PRO A 567 8.27 -24.38 11.89
C PRO A 567 9.19 -25.29 12.71
N TYR A 568 10.17 -25.92 12.06
CA TYR A 568 11.13 -26.81 12.69
C TYR A 568 12.42 -26.87 11.88
N HIS A 569 13.50 -27.29 12.55
CA HIS A 569 14.80 -27.56 11.94
C HIS A 569 15.16 -29.03 12.08
N THR A 570 15.60 -29.68 11.01
CA THR A 570 16.03 -31.09 11.09
C THR A 570 17.54 -31.15 11.34
N ILE A 571 17.94 -31.85 12.41
CA ILE A 571 19.35 -32.19 12.65
C ILE A 571 19.60 -33.65 12.28
N GLN A 572 20.76 -33.94 11.69
CA GLN A 572 21.15 -35.30 11.36
C GLN A 572 22.11 -35.82 12.44
N VAL A 573 21.87 -37.04 12.90
CA VAL A 573 22.70 -37.67 13.95
C VAL A 573 23.01 -39.09 13.51
N LYS A 574 24.27 -39.49 13.68
CA LYS A 574 24.72 -40.86 13.40
C LYS A 574 25.38 -41.48 14.62
N LEU A 575 25.05 -42.72 14.95
CA LEU A 575 25.67 -43.49 16.02
C LEU A 575 25.62 -45.00 15.75
N TRP A 576 26.50 -45.74 16.43
CA TRP A 576 26.43 -47.20 16.50
C TRP A 576 26.22 -47.66 17.94
N LEU A 577 25.53 -48.77 18.13
CA LEU A 577 25.33 -49.41 19.43
C LEU A 577 26.19 -50.68 19.53
N GLN A 578 27.06 -50.76 20.54
CA GLN A 578 27.88 -51.94 20.74
C GLN A 578 27.01 -53.17 21.02
N GLY A 579 27.33 -54.27 20.34
CA GLY A 579 26.59 -55.53 20.44
C GLY A 579 25.51 -55.68 19.37
N ALA A 580 24.84 -54.59 18.99
CA ALA A 580 23.88 -54.61 17.89
C ALA A 580 24.56 -54.56 16.51
N TYR A 581 25.74 -53.93 16.43
CA TYR A 581 26.48 -53.80 15.18
C TYR A 581 27.06 -55.14 14.69
N ASN A 582 26.83 -55.43 13.41
CA ASN A 582 27.34 -56.61 12.71
C ASN A 582 28.39 -56.19 11.66
N ALA A 583 29.65 -56.46 11.96
CA ALA A 583 30.80 -56.16 11.11
C ALA A 583 30.70 -56.73 9.68
N ALA A 584 30.09 -57.91 9.52
CA ALA A 584 29.98 -58.54 8.20
C ALA A 584 28.99 -57.80 7.27
N LEU A 585 28.01 -57.11 7.85
CA LEU A 585 26.98 -56.37 7.11
C LEU A 585 27.20 -54.87 7.13
N ASN A 586 28.09 -54.36 7.98
CA ASN A 586 28.26 -52.93 8.26
C ASN A 586 26.92 -52.25 8.64
N MET A 587 26.10 -52.98 9.41
CA MET A 587 24.77 -52.57 9.85
C MET A 587 24.49 -53.09 11.25
N MET A 588 23.61 -52.43 11.99
CA MET A 588 23.04 -52.97 13.22
C MET A 588 21.91 -53.96 12.93
N GLN A 589 21.74 -54.93 13.82
CA GLN A 589 20.65 -55.88 13.72
C GLN A 589 19.29 -55.25 14.05
N THR A 590 18.25 -55.77 13.44
CA THR A 590 16.88 -55.22 13.54
C THR A 590 15.89 -56.24 14.09
N THR A 591 16.39 -57.24 14.82
CA THR A 591 15.58 -58.35 15.36
C THR A 591 14.36 -57.86 16.13
N LEU A 592 14.51 -56.78 16.90
CA LEU A 592 13.42 -56.20 17.69
C LEU A 592 12.30 -55.61 16.82
N SER A 593 12.63 -54.83 15.78
CA SER A 593 11.62 -54.26 14.87
C SER A 593 11.02 -55.32 13.96
N ALA A 594 11.84 -56.22 13.41
CA ALA A 594 11.42 -57.29 12.51
C ALA A 594 10.41 -58.27 13.16
N ASN A 595 10.46 -58.43 14.49
CA ASN A 595 9.54 -59.27 15.24
C ASN A 595 8.43 -58.48 15.98
N GLY A 596 8.38 -57.15 15.80
CA GLY A 596 7.37 -56.29 16.44
C GLY A 596 7.52 -56.20 17.97
N TRP A 597 8.74 -56.37 18.49
CA TRP A 597 9.03 -56.30 19.93
C TRP A 597 9.37 -54.89 20.40
N LEU A 598 9.74 -53.97 19.50
CA LEU A 598 9.91 -52.56 19.86
C LEU A 598 8.57 -51.94 20.33
N PRO A 599 8.58 -51.13 21.40
CA PRO A 599 7.36 -50.47 21.86
C PRO A 599 6.88 -49.43 20.83
N ALA A 600 5.56 -49.33 20.66
CA ALA A 600 4.94 -48.36 19.75
C ALA A 600 5.10 -46.91 20.20
N ALA A 601 5.28 -46.67 21.50
CA ALA A 601 5.51 -45.36 22.08
C ALA A 601 6.93 -45.31 22.68
N GLN A 602 7.50 -44.11 22.75
CA GLN A 602 8.83 -43.89 23.30
C GLN A 602 8.97 -44.47 24.73
N PRO A 603 10.09 -45.17 25.05
CA PRO A 603 10.28 -45.86 26.34
C PRO A 603 10.94 -45.02 27.45
N PHE A 604 11.21 -43.73 27.22
CA PHE A 604 11.94 -42.83 28.12
C PHE A 604 11.03 -42.08 29.12
N ASN A 605 9.75 -42.42 29.20
CA ASN A 605 8.81 -41.84 30.16
C ASN A 605 8.98 -42.36 31.61
N THR A 606 9.94 -43.26 31.85
CA THR A 606 10.29 -43.75 33.19
C THR A 606 11.61 -43.18 33.67
N ALA A 607 11.89 -43.33 34.97
CA ALA A 607 13.20 -43.02 35.53
C ALA A 607 14.33 -43.79 34.80
N PRO A 608 15.51 -43.18 34.60
CA PRO A 608 15.92 -41.88 35.15
C PRO A 608 15.46 -40.65 34.35
N TRP A 609 15.01 -40.81 33.10
CA TRP A 609 14.72 -39.69 32.20
C TRP A 609 13.42 -38.96 32.51
N ASN A 610 12.35 -39.70 32.83
CA ASN A 610 11.00 -39.15 33.05
C ASN A 610 10.55 -38.20 31.92
N TYR A 611 10.88 -38.54 30.67
CA TYR A 611 10.60 -37.72 29.51
C TYR A 611 9.10 -37.77 29.15
N ASN A 612 8.47 -36.60 29.13
CA ASN A 612 7.02 -36.44 28.92
C ASN A 612 6.60 -36.37 27.44
N GLY A 613 7.51 -36.64 26.49
CA GLY A 613 7.18 -36.65 25.07
C GLY A 613 6.15 -37.72 24.70
N THR A 614 5.40 -37.44 23.64
CA THR A 614 4.27 -38.26 23.18
C THR A 614 4.56 -39.00 21.87
N GLU A 615 5.83 -39.11 21.48
CA GLU A 615 6.23 -39.78 20.23
C GLU A 615 5.77 -41.23 20.19
N THR A 616 4.98 -41.56 19.18
CA THR A 616 4.43 -42.90 18.97
C THR A 616 4.10 -43.15 17.51
N VAL A 617 4.23 -44.41 17.09
CA VAL A 617 3.74 -44.91 15.79
C VAL A 617 2.34 -45.55 15.88
N GLY A 618 1.71 -45.47 17.06
CA GLY A 618 0.39 -46.05 17.36
C GLY A 618 0.37 -47.58 17.54
N SER A 619 1.15 -48.32 16.74
CA SER A 619 1.27 -49.79 16.79
C SER A 619 2.69 -50.26 16.48
N PRO A 620 3.23 -51.30 17.14
CA PRO A 620 4.56 -51.82 16.84
C PRO A 620 4.72 -52.28 15.37
N ALA A 621 3.62 -52.68 14.73
CA ALA A 621 3.61 -53.11 13.32
C ALA A 621 3.87 -51.96 12.33
N ASN A 622 3.77 -50.71 12.78
CA ASN A 622 4.06 -49.52 11.97
C ASN A 622 5.53 -49.10 12.05
N ILE A 623 6.33 -49.72 12.94
CA ILE A 623 7.77 -49.47 13.00
C ILE A 623 8.42 -50.14 11.79
N MET A 624 9.23 -49.39 11.04
CA MET A 624 9.93 -49.93 9.89
C MET A 624 10.91 -51.06 10.29
N PRO A 625 11.07 -52.10 9.45
CA PRO A 625 11.85 -53.29 9.78
C PRO A 625 13.36 -53.06 9.79
N ASP A 626 13.82 -51.88 9.38
CA ASP A 626 15.21 -51.43 9.41
C ASP A 626 15.57 -50.67 10.70
N ILE A 627 14.62 -50.49 11.63
CA ILE A 627 14.86 -49.84 12.92
C ILE A 627 15.57 -50.80 13.87
N THR A 628 16.61 -50.31 14.54
CA THR A 628 17.39 -51.04 15.54
C THR A 628 16.82 -50.83 16.94
N ASP A 629 16.63 -49.57 17.38
CA ASP A 629 16.13 -49.25 18.72
C ASP A 629 15.57 -47.80 18.81
N TRP A 630 15.00 -47.46 19.97
CA TRP A 630 14.69 -46.10 20.40
C TRP A 630 15.91 -45.44 21.07
N VAL A 631 16.07 -44.13 20.83
CA VAL A 631 17.02 -43.26 21.53
C VAL A 631 16.35 -41.95 21.95
N LEU A 632 16.86 -41.31 23.00
CA LEU A 632 16.43 -39.98 23.43
C LEU A 632 17.56 -38.98 23.14
N ILE A 633 17.26 -37.94 22.39
CA ILE A 633 18.16 -36.80 22.20
C ILE A 633 17.85 -35.68 23.19
N GLU A 634 18.86 -34.96 23.62
CA GLU A 634 18.73 -33.72 24.40
C GLU A 634 19.62 -32.64 23.76
N LEU A 635 19.04 -31.49 23.46
CA LEU A 635 19.77 -30.28 23.10
C LEU A 635 20.01 -29.48 24.38
N ARG A 636 21.27 -29.20 24.71
CA ARG A 636 21.66 -28.46 25.92
C ARG A 636 22.40 -27.18 25.54
N HIS A 637 22.10 -26.07 26.22
CA HIS A 637 22.74 -24.79 25.89
C HIS A 637 24.26 -24.88 26.07
N ALA A 638 25.01 -24.42 25.07
CA ALA A 638 26.48 -24.47 25.09
C ALA A 638 27.09 -23.69 26.27
N THR A 639 26.48 -22.57 26.65
CA THR A 639 26.94 -21.68 27.73
C THR A 639 26.52 -22.13 29.12
N ASN A 640 25.42 -22.90 29.22
CA ASN A 640 24.95 -23.49 30.47
C ASN A 640 24.38 -24.90 30.24
N PRO A 641 25.26 -25.92 30.12
CA PRO A 641 24.84 -27.28 29.77
C PRO A 641 23.96 -28.01 30.79
N ALA A 642 23.72 -27.42 31.96
CA ALA A 642 22.75 -27.95 32.92
C ALA A 642 21.30 -27.73 32.46
N VAL A 643 21.06 -26.76 31.57
CA VAL A 643 19.74 -26.44 31.04
C VAL A 643 19.52 -27.19 29.74
N ILE A 644 18.44 -27.96 29.68
CA ILE A 644 17.98 -28.67 28.48
C ILE A 644 17.02 -27.73 27.74
N ALA A 645 17.33 -27.46 26.47
CA ALA A 645 16.50 -26.64 25.59
C ALA A 645 15.38 -27.47 24.95
N GLU A 646 15.69 -28.70 24.55
CA GLU A 646 14.71 -29.61 23.95
C GLU A 646 15.12 -31.07 24.20
N GLN A 647 14.13 -31.95 24.37
CA GLN A 647 14.31 -33.40 24.35
C GLN A 647 13.37 -34.01 23.33
N ARG A 648 13.83 -35.05 22.64
CA ARG A 648 13.02 -35.75 21.65
C ARG A 648 13.38 -37.22 21.53
N ALA A 649 12.37 -38.09 21.46
CA ALA A 649 12.59 -39.50 21.19
C ALA A 649 12.65 -39.75 19.68
N ALA A 650 13.61 -40.55 19.24
CA ALA A 650 13.83 -40.89 17.85
C ALA A 650 14.19 -42.37 17.71
N PHE A 651 14.11 -42.89 16.48
CA PHE A 651 14.60 -44.22 16.17
C PHE A 651 16.04 -44.14 15.67
N VAL A 652 16.84 -45.16 16.00
CA VAL A 652 18.10 -45.42 15.30
C VAL A 652 17.88 -46.50 14.24
N ARG A 653 18.13 -46.15 12.97
CA ARG A 653 18.06 -47.09 11.83
C ARG A 653 19.32 -47.96 11.78
N ASN A 654 19.24 -49.10 11.12
CA ASN A 654 20.33 -50.08 11.04
C ASN A 654 21.62 -49.59 10.35
N ASP A 655 21.59 -48.46 9.65
CA ASP A 655 22.76 -47.77 9.08
C ASP A 655 23.36 -46.71 10.04
N GLY A 656 22.80 -46.60 11.24
CA GLY A 656 23.26 -45.74 12.34
C GLY A 656 22.65 -44.35 12.34
N TYR A 657 21.89 -43.95 11.32
CA TYR A 657 21.24 -42.65 11.30
C TYR A 657 20.00 -42.62 12.19
N LEU A 658 19.78 -41.49 12.86
CA LEU A 658 18.53 -41.25 13.55
C LEU A 658 17.44 -40.83 12.57
N VAL A 659 16.23 -41.34 12.79
CA VAL A 659 15.04 -41.03 12.00
C VAL A 659 13.88 -40.69 12.93
N ASP A 660 12.94 -39.86 12.47
CA ASP A 660 11.71 -39.58 13.19
C ASP A 660 10.77 -40.81 13.24
N VAL A 661 9.65 -40.70 13.93
CA VAL A 661 8.67 -41.80 14.05
C VAL A 661 8.04 -42.22 12.72
N ASN A 662 8.13 -41.38 11.68
CA ASN A 662 7.62 -41.66 10.34
C ASN A 662 8.72 -42.19 9.39
N GLY A 663 9.96 -42.30 9.86
CA GLY A 663 11.11 -42.78 9.08
C GLY A 663 11.84 -41.72 8.27
N ASN A 664 11.49 -40.44 8.44
CA ASN A 664 12.24 -39.37 7.80
C ASN A 664 13.60 -39.22 8.48
N GLU A 665 14.65 -39.06 7.68
CA GLU A 665 16.01 -38.95 8.20
C GLU A 665 16.23 -37.66 8.98
N GLY A 666 16.84 -37.79 10.16
CA GLY A 666 17.06 -36.70 11.11
C GLY A 666 15.96 -36.57 12.17
N VAL A 667 16.17 -35.63 13.08
CA VAL A 667 15.25 -35.34 14.18
C VAL A 667 14.85 -33.87 14.09
N ASN A 668 13.54 -33.60 14.01
CA ASN A 668 13.09 -32.21 13.95
C ASN A 668 13.17 -31.57 15.34
N ILE A 669 13.69 -30.36 15.37
CA ILE A 669 13.90 -29.48 16.52
C ILE A 669 12.85 -28.38 16.40
N THR A 670 12.03 -28.26 17.44
CA THR A 670 10.81 -27.45 17.46
C THR A 670 10.77 -26.44 18.59
N GLN A 671 11.67 -26.53 19.56
CA GLN A 671 11.68 -25.68 20.76
C GLN A 671 13.00 -24.93 20.96
N ALA A 672 14.11 -25.47 20.48
CA ALA A 672 15.39 -24.77 20.59
C ALA A 672 15.47 -23.54 19.66
N ASP A 673 15.95 -22.40 20.19
CA ASP A 673 16.24 -21.20 19.39
C ASP A 673 17.21 -21.57 18.24
N PRO A 674 16.85 -21.33 16.97
CA PRO A 674 17.61 -21.82 15.83
C PRO A 674 18.98 -21.16 15.64
N ASN A 675 19.24 -20.03 16.30
CA ASN A 675 20.48 -19.25 16.19
C ASN A 675 21.39 -19.39 17.40
N GLN A 676 20.97 -20.08 18.46
CA GLN A 676 21.81 -20.38 19.61
C GLN A 676 22.65 -21.65 19.40
N ASN A 677 23.83 -21.69 20.05
CA ASN A 677 24.69 -22.85 20.04
C ASN A 677 24.28 -23.88 21.12
N TYR A 678 24.19 -25.14 20.72
CA TYR A 678 23.87 -26.28 21.58
C TYR A 678 24.90 -27.39 21.48
N LEU A 679 24.86 -28.23 22.51
CA LEU A 679 25.48 -29.55 22.59
C LEU A 679 24.38 -30.59 22.37
N LEU A 680 24.72 -31.72 21.77
CA LEU A 680 23.83 -32.87 21.66
C LEU A 680 24.20 -33.91 22.70
N VAL A 681 23.22 -34.37 23.48
CA VAL A 681 23.31 -35.59 24.28
C VAL A 681 22.45 -36.65 23.61
N VAL A 682 22.98 -37.86 23.44
CA VAL A 682 22.16 -39.01 23.02
C VAL A 682 22.19 -40.06 24.11
N ARG A 683 20.99 -40.51 24.49
CA ARG A 683 20.76 -41.51 25.53
C ARG A 683 20.09 -42.73 24.92
N ALA A 684 20.62 -43.89 25.26
CA ALA A 684 20.03 -45.19 24.95
C ALA A 684 19.55 -45.85 26.24
N ARG A 685 18.73 -46.89 26.13
CA ARG A 685 18.14 -47.57 27.28
C ARG A 685 19.12 -48.43 28.09
N ASN A 686 20.19 -48.89 27.43
CA ASN A 686 21.09 -49.96 27.86
C ASN A 686 22.56 -49.73 27.44
N HIS A 687 22.82 -48.63 26.71
CA HIS A 687 24.16 -48.16 26.37
C HIS A 687 24.41 -46.83 27.06
N MET A 688 25.67 -46.62 27.45
CA MET A 688 26.10 -45.41 28.11
C MET A 688 25.90 -44.21 27.18
N ALA A 689 25.22 -43.19 27.69
CA ALA A 689 24.96 -41.96 26.95
C ALA A 689 26.25 -41.22 26.55
N VAL A 690 26.17 -40.40 25.51
CA VAL A 690 27.30 -39.62 24.98
C VAL A 690 26.93 -38.16 24.82
N VAL A 691 27.93 -37.28 24.90
CA VAL A 691 27.77 -35.83 24.72
C VAL A 691 28.70 -35.35 23.60
N SER A 692 28.14 -34.63 22.63
CA SER A 692 28.92 -34.03 21.55
C SER A 692 29.86 -32.95 22.09
N ASN A 693 31.07 -32.90 21.54
CA ASN A 693 32.00 -31.77 21.66
C ASN A 693 31.90 -30.83 20.43
N VAL A 694 30.94 -31.09 19.55
CA VAL A 694 30.58 -30.23 18.43
C VAL A 694 29.45 -29.31 18.89
N PHE A 695 29.71 -28.01 18.87
CA PHE A 695 28.71 -26.97 19.08
C PHE A 695 28.01 -26.66 17.77
N PHE A 696 26.70 -26.53 17.78
CA PHE A 696 25.94 -26.26 16.57
C PHE A 696 24.70 -25.41 16.80
N THR A 697 24.19 -24.79 15.74
CA THR A 697 22.90 -24.10 15.70
C THR A 697 21.90 -24.94 14.88
N PRO A 698 20.63 -25.08 15.31
CA PRO A 698 19.63 -25.85 14.54
C PRO A 698 19.43 -25.32 13.11
N ALA A 699 19.58 -24.01 12.88
CA ALA A 699 19.46 -23.40 11.55
C ALA A 699 20.42 -23.96 10.50
N ASN A 700 21.59 -24.46 10.92
CA ASN A 700 22.63 -24.93 10.00
C ASN A 700 22.51 -26.42 9.62
N GLN A 701 21.50 -27.14 10.14
CA GLN A 701 21.20 -28.55 9.83
C GLN A 701 22.45 -29.47 9.76
N PRO A 702 23.32 -29.49 10.78
CA PRO A 702 24.56 -30.28 10.71
C PRO A 702 24.30 -31.79 10.80
N LEU A 703 25.23 -32.57 10.24
CA LEU A 703 25.44 -33.97 10.62
C LEU A 703 26.33 -34.04 11.85
N ILE A 704 25.80 -34.60 12.93
CA ILE A 704 26.53 -34.88 14.17
C ILE A 704 26.83 -36.37 14.21
N ASP A 705 28.04 -36.73 13.77
CA ASP A 705 28.51 -38.11 13.72
C ASP A 705 29.17 -38.51 15.05
N LEU A 706 28.44 -39.22 15.88
CA LEU A 706 28.88 -39.70 17.20
C LEU A 706 29.69 -41.01 17.11
N THR A 707 29.87 -41.56 15.90
CA THR A 707 30.79 -42.68 15.66
C THR A 707 32.25 -42.22 15.62
N GLN A 708 32.47 -40.90 15.52
CA GLN A 708 33.80 -40.29 15.53
C GLN A 708 34.15 -39.80 16.93
N PRO A 709 35.20 -40.37 17.58
CA PRO A 709 35.56 -39.94 18.92
C PRO A 709 35.95 -38.45 19.02
N ALA A 710 36.45 -37.85 17.93
CA ALA A 710 36.76 -36.42 17.89
C ALA A 710 35.53 -35.53 18.14
N ASN A 711 34.32 -36.05 17.88
CA ASN A 711 33.07 -35.34 18.07
C ASN A 711 32.49 -35.50 19.48
N LEU A 712 33.18 -36.17 20.42
CA LEU A 712 32.69 -36.42 21.79
C LEU A 712 33.61 -35.83 22.86
N PHE A 713 33.04 -35.33 23.97
CA PHE A 713 33.82 -34.71 25.06
C PHE A 713 34.82 -35.65 25.73
N LEU A 714 34.46 -36.93 25.86
CA LEU A 714 35.31 -37.95 26.47
C LEU A 714 35.99 -38.84 25.43
N GLY A 715 35.85 -38.52 24.14
CA GLY A 715 36.41 -39.30 23.03
C GLY A 715 36.17 -40.79 23.15
N ASN A 716 37.22 -41.59 22.98
CA ASN A 716 37.16 -43.05 23.06
C ASN A 716 36.77 -43.57 24.46
N PHE A 717 36.77 -42.74 25.51
CA PHE A 717 36.47 -43.21 26.86
C PHE A 717 34.99 -43.62 27.01
N THR A 718 34.11 -43.04 26.20
CA THR A 718 32.66 -43.33 26.19
C THR A 718 32.22 -44.21 25.01
N LEU A 719 33.18 -44.77 24.28
CA LEU A 719 32.94 -45.59 23.09
C LEU A 719 33.68 -46.92 23.17
N ALA A 720 33.12 -47.95 22.54
CA ALA A 720 33.80 -49.22 22.26
C ALA A 720 34.23 -49.24 20.80
N GLU A 721 35.44 -49.74 20.54
CA GLU A 721 35.83 -50.17 19.20
C GLU A 721 35.05 -51.45 18.88
N ILE A 722 34.18 -51.37 17.86
CA ILE A 722 33.25 -52.44 17.48
C ILE A 722 33.68 -53.17 16.22
N ASP A 723 34.53 -52.55 15.41
CA ASP A 723 35.03 -53.10 14.15
C ASP A 723 36.25 -52.31 13.64
N THR A 724 36.82 -52.75 12.52
CA THR A 724 37.80 -52.00 11.76
C THR A 724 37.31 -51.84 10.32
N ASP A 725 37.25 -50.60 9.82
CA ASP A 725 36.76 -50.31 8.48
C ASP A 725 37.72 -50.82 7.38
N SER A 726 37.30 -50.67 6.12
CA SER A 726 38.08 -51.12 4.95
C SER A 726 39.42 -50.39 4.78
N ASN A 727 39.63 -49.26 5.46
CA ASN A 727 40.88 -48.50 5.47
C ASN A 727 41.75 -48.79 6.70
N GLY A 728 41.35 -49.77 7.53
CA GLY A 728 42.07 -50.11 8.75
C GLY A 728 41.84 -49.15 9.91
N GLN A 729 40.80 -48.30 9.85
CA GLN A 729 40.45 -47.37 10.93
C GLN A 729 39.44 -48.01 11.89
N PRO A 730 39.54 -47.74 13.20
CA PRO A 730 38.60 -48.26 14.18
C PRO A 730 37.21 -47.65 13.97
N VAL A 731 36.18 -48.49 13.98
CA VAL A 731 34.77 -48.10 14.03
C VAL A 731 34.32 -48.12 15.48
N PHE A 732 33.62 -47.09 15.92
CA PHE A 732 33.19 -46.96 17.30
C PHE A 732 31.67 -46.95 17.47
N GLY A 733 31.21 -47.55 18.56
CA GLY A 733 29.83 -47.49 19.03
C GLY A 733 29.74 -47.16 20.52
N LEU A 734 28.54 -46.76 20.97
CA LEU A 734 28.25 -46.47 22.37
C LEU A 734 28.48 -47.74 23.22
N LEU A 735 29.06 -47.56 24.41
CA LEU A 735 29.36 -48.66 25.32
C LEU A 735 28.08 -49.36 25.80
N SER A 736 27.98 -50.66 25.60
CA SER A 736 26.92 -51.48 26.18
C SER A 736 27.14 -51.70 27.69
N GLY A 737 26.07 -51.88 28.45
CA GLY A 737 26.12 -52.38 29.83
C GLY A 737 25.68 -51.38 30.90
N ASP A 738 25.23 -50.18 30.49
CA ASP A 738 24.58 -49.21 31.37
C ASP A 738 23.08 -49.54 31.47
N TYR A 739 22.77 -50.67 32.11
CA TYR A 739 21.43 -51.27 32.15
C TYR A 739 20.45 -50.53 33.06
N ASN A 740 20.93 -49.70 33.97
CA ASN A 740 20.08 -48.78 34.73
C ASN A 740 20.09 -47.35 34.16
N ALA A 741 20.86 -47.10 33.10
CA ALA A 741 21.03 -45.83 32.42
C ALA A 741 21.46 -44.67 33.33
N ASP A 742 22.24 -44.95 34.36
CA ASP A 742 22.75 -43.95 35.31
C ASP A 742 24.09 -43.30 34.88
N GLY A 743 24.60 -43.68 33.70
CA GLY A 743 25.86 -43.19 33.16
C GLY A 743 27.10 -43.81 33.81
N ILE A 744 26.95 -44.89 34.60
CA ILE A 744 28.03 -45.57 35.32
C ILE A 744 27.88 -47.09 35.19
N ILE A 745 28.72 -47.72 34.37
CA ILE A 745 28.71 -49.18 34.20
C ILE A 745 29.35 -49.84 35.43
N SER A 746 28.53 -50.39 36.31
CA SER A 746 28.92 -50.84 37.64
C SER A 746 28.25 -52.14 38.07
N VAL A 747 28.41 -52.52 39.34
CA VAL A 747 27.70 -53.65 39.94
C VAL A 747 26.18 -53.43 39.97
N ALA A 748 25.69 -52.19 39.89
CA ALA A 748 24.26 -51.89 39.83
C ALA A 748 23.65 -52.44 38.53
N ASP A 749 24.35 -52.30 37.40
CA ASP A 749 23.94 -52.87 36.12
C ASP A 749 24.00 -54.38 36.14
N PHE A 750 25.05 -54.96 36.74
CA PHE A 750 25.11 -56.41 36.93
C PHE A 750 23.90 -56.93 37.72
N ASN A 751 23.48 -56.21 38.76
CA ASN A 751 22.28 -56.55 39.54
C ASN A 751 21.00 -56.49 38.69
N ARG A 752 20.93 -55.58 37.71
CA ARG A 752 19.84 -55.55 36.72
C ARG A 752 19.90 -56.75 35.80
N TYR A 753 21.06 -57.07 35.25
CA TYR A 753 21.27 -58.24 34.38
C TYR A 753 20.80 -59.54 35.04
N ILE A 754 21.23 -59.82 36.28
CA ILE A 754 20.83 -61.05 37.00
C ILE A 754 19.36 -61.05 37.45
N SER A 755 18.66 -59.93 37.34
CA SER A 755 17.21 -59.84 37.62
C SER A 755 16.34 -60.16 36.40
N GLN A 756 16.92 -60.18 35.19
CA GLN A 756 16.26 -60.54 33.93
C GLN A 756 16.89 -61.77 33.24
N PRO A 757 17.31 -62.84 33.95
CA PRO A 757 18.03 -63.93 33.31
C PRO A 757 17.13 -64.72 32.36
N SER A 758 17.66 -65.09 31.20
CA SER A 758 17.02 -66.00 30.23
C SER A 758 15.66 -65.52 29.72
N GLN A 759 15.44 -64.21 29.69
CA GLN A 759 14.29 -63.63 28.99
C GLN A 759 14.51 -63.79 27.47
N ILE A 760 13.43 -64.05 26.73
CA ILE A 760 13.45 -64.24 25.27
C ILE A 760 12.23 -63.54 24.64
N ASN A 761 12.31 -63.29 23.34
CA ASN A 761 11.22 -62.76 22.52
C ASN A 761 10.61 -61.46 23.04
N GLY A 762 11.44 -60.47 23.38
CA GLY A 762 10.92 -59.22 23.91
C GLY A 762 11.92 -58.07 23.98
N TYR A 763 11.46 -56.96 24.55
CA TYR A 763 12.22 -55.72 24.69
C TYR A 763 12.66 -55.54 26.15
N TYR A 764 13.91 -55.89 26.44
CA TYR A 764 14.43 -55.94 27.82
C TYR A 764 15.56 -54.93 28.02
N PHE A 765 15.67 -54.35 29.22
CA PHE A 765 16.73 -53.38 29.55
C PHE A 765 18.13 -53.98 29.49
N THR A 766 18.27 -55.27 29.77
CA THR A 766 19.57 -55.94 29.82
C THR A 766 19.94 -56.69 28.54
N ASP A 767 19.07 -56.65 27.52
CA ASP A 767 19.37 -57.10 26.16
C ASP A 767 20.05 -55.95 25.42
N SER A 768 21.37 -55.95 25.39
CA SER A 768 22.21 -54.88 24.82
C SER A 768 22.73 -55.16 23.43
N ASN A 769 22.75 -56.42 23.03
CA ASN A 769 22.99 -56.74 21.63
C ASN A 769 21.71 -56.58 20.79
N LEU A 770 20.54 -56.42 21.41
CA LEU A 770 19.25 -56.15 20.78
C LEU A 770 18.73 -57.35 19.99
N ASP A 771 19.02 -58.57 20.42
CA ASP A 771 18.59 -59.80 19.73
C ASP A 771 17.24 -60.33 20.25
N GLY A 772 16.65 -59.63 21.22
CA GLY A 772 15.40 -59.99 21.88
C GLY A 772 15.57 -61.02 22.98
N GLN A 773 16.81 -61.31 23.40
CA GLN A 773 17.14 -62.29 24.44
C GLN A 773 18.12 -61.69 25.45
N VAL A 774 17.98 -62.08 26.72
CA VAL A 774 18.98 -61.76 27.75
C VAL A 774 19.84 -63.00 27.97
N SER A 775 21.06 -62.97 27.47
CA SER A 775 21.94 -64.12 27.39
C SER A 775 23.32 -63.87 28.03
N ILE A 776 24.22 -64.85 27.93
CA ILE A 776 25.62 -64.66 28.35
C ILE A 776 26.34 -63.64 27.45
N GLN A 777 25.84 -63.42 26.23
CA GLN A 777 26.44 -62.48 25.30
C GLN A 777 26.31 -61.03 25.81
N ASP A 778 25.17 -60.67 26.39
CA ASP A 778 24.97 -59.37 27.05
C ASP A 778 25.93 -59.17 28.21
N PHE A 779 26.08 -60.20 29.05
CA PHE A 779 27.06 -60.17 30.14
C PHE A 779 28.48 -59.96 29.62
N ASN A 780 28.86 -60.57 28.49
CA ASN A 780 30.19 -60.38 27.92
C ASN A 780 30.43 -58.92 27.49
N TYR A 781 29.41 -58.25 26.95
CA TYR A 781 29.51 -56.82 26.64
C TYR A 781 29.61 -55.96 27.90
N PHE A 782 28.75 -56.21 28.91
CA PHE A 782 28.85 -55.54 30.21
C PHE A 782 30.23 -55.73 30.85
N ALA A 783 30.72 -56.97 30.90
CA ALA A 783 31.98 -57.32 31.55
C ALA A 783 33.20 -56.65 30.89
N ALA A 784 33.14 -56.39 29.57
CA ALA A 784 34.17 -55.65 28.86
C ALA A 784 34.20 -54.16 29.22
N ASN A 785 33.08 -53.61 29.70
CA ASN A 785 32.88 -52.17 29.91
C ASN A 785 32.73 -51.78 31.38
N VAL A 786 32.72 -52.74 32.31
CA VAL A 786 32.56 -52.45 33.74
C VAL A 786 33.66 -51.52 34.26
N GLY A 787 33.27 -50.54 35.09
CA GLY A 787 34.16 -49.52 35.64
C GLY A 787 34.24 -48.23 34.80
N LYS A 788 33.50 -48.14 33.70
CA LYS A 788 33.39 -46.92 32.90
C LYS A 788 32.42 -45.95 33.57
N ILE A 789 32.86 -44.70 33.69
CA ILE A 789 32.11 -43.63 34.37
C ILE A 789 31.96 -42.47 33.37
N GLY A 790 30.72 -42.14 33.03
CA GLY A 790 30.38 -41.00 32.21
C GLY A 790 30.67 -39.66 32.87
N MET A 791 30.64 -38.59 32.08
CA MET A 791 30.74 -37.23 32.61
C MET A 791 29.51 -36.86 33.43
N THR A 792 29.63 -35.85 34.31
CA THR A 792 28.54 -35.42 35.21
C THR A 792 27.20 -35.14 34.51
N MET A 793 27.22 -34.66 33.26
CA MET A 793 26.01 -34.32 32.49
C MET A 793 25.12 -35.53 32.16
N ILE A 794 25.70 -36.72 32.08
CA ILE A 794 25.00 -37.94 31.69
C ILE A 794 24.75 -38.88 32.87
N ARG A 795 25.13 -38.47 34.09
CA ARG A 795 24.99 -39.28 35.31
C ARG A 795 23.72 -38.93 36.08
N TYR A 796 23.13 -39.94 36.73
CA TYR A 796 21.93 -39.81 37.57
C TYR A 796 22.16 -40.19 39.03
#